data_AF-A0A1L7WL32-F1
#
_entry.id   AF-A0A1L7WL32-F1
#
_cell.length_a   1.000
_cell.length_b   1.000
_cell.length_c   1.000
_cell.angle_alpha   90.00
_cell.angle_beta   90.00
_cell.angle_gamma   90.00
#
_symmetry.space_group_name_H-M   'P 1'
#
loop_
_entity.id
_entity.type
_entity.pdbx_description
1 polymer ?
#
loop_
_entity_poly.entity_id
_entity_poly.type
_entity_poly.pdbx_seq_one_letter_code
_entity_poly.pdbx_strand_id
1 'polypeptide(L)'
;MAGVAACVAKANARGPTSGFTDVSDDEVQLPAEFDRQAAKLFTPLRVGAFELPHRIIHAALGRSRSANGVESPLAAIYFAQRATPGALIISQATGVNPQFTPWAFAVELDAEANIKALRSTIDAVHAKGGLWFQQLFHVGRSSSPGLVKRARDRLGLYGPPPYGYKTVSASDVAESGINTHSGEPFGPPHPLEIAEIKGLVSDFKRTAQNAVEAGADGIEILSGNGFLLDQFLHDNVNKRTDQYGGSEENRARFALEVVDAVAEVVGYQKIGVRISPFSNFHETDGSEPLEQLLYLARELAIRGVAYIQVGEARVSRNIGIEDNLNRLLAKGIAPEDISLRPFLRLLRNTKPSNPSFVSTVLFGSGGYTPTTAILTIEEDLADAVVFGRRFISNPDLIDRIRYGYPLTSYDRSTFYTHGPRGYTTYTNYEGPKSQRSGDTSEVSSKLKQTSNGNNGSGPTSEGFVTNGTNGVNGHATENKIANAEHIVSGHKETKSKKVAIIGAGISGIASASAFRRLGGFDLHIFERKSVPGGSWVFDPVSSNAPVFPAPDPEVINPPQARPAGELPANTPRNKQQRFTSTPLYEQLRANIPFDVMSGGSTFELPIPEPGASVFLTGAEVSESVAKTAHQYDNLIRYNTTLEDAQKLPEDKLKLLFRRENEDGTDTWYEEDFDHLIVATGHNSVPRVPKIAGLETWTGSLSHATTWRSGEEFRDKKILIVGSSESAVDVALQSVAHAKSPVYVSQRTPHPRYPTVFSKPGVRLVTTVSHFDKDSICLNDGTVLTGIDHVVFATGYFYTYPFFSSEIRPPAVAGHRIPGTYQHIFDIYNQKTIAFIGAVNGSLAWLTWEKSAFLVALLWSGRIELPPLEEQKKWEARRLAETSDRMFHILAQPYERVLFFDELNELAWKYLQDPEVVDDALLESFPYQWMVSLSEARQEKLRFYSIEEPVVLPDSDSATV
;
A
#
# COMPACT_ATOMS: atom_id res chain seq x y z
N MET A 1 39.52 -24.19 19.88
CA MET A 1 39.71 -24.67 18.49
C MET A 1 38.93 -25.94 18.19
N ALA A 2 39.22 -27.12 18.77
CA ALA A 2 38.50 -28.37 18.42
C ALA A 2 36.97 -28.34 18.63
N GLY A 3 36.47 -27.67 19.70
CA GLY A 3 35.03 -27.48 19.92
C GLY A 3 34.37 -26.47 18.96
N VAL A 4 35.12 -25.46 18.50
CA VAL A 4 34.66 -24.50 17.47
C VAL A 4 34.52 -25.23 16.13
N ALA A 5 35.55 -25.98 15.74
CA ALA A 5 35.54 -26.81 14.52
C ALA A 5 34.39 -27.84 14.52
N ALA A 6 34.00 -28.38 15.68
CA ALA A 6 32.84 -29.27 15.79
C ALA A 6 31.49 -28.53 15.66
N CYS A 7 31.34 -27.36 16.28
CA CYS A 7 30.15 -26.51 16.08
C CYS A 7 30.02 -26.04 14.63
N VAL A 8 31.15 -25.70 14.00
CA VAL A 8 31.28 -25.36 12.59
C VAL A 8 30.91 -26.54 11.71
N ALA A 9 31.45 -27.73 11.99
CA ALA A 9 31.11 -28.93 11.27
C ALA A 9 29.61 -29.25 11.42
N LYS A 10 29.00 -29.01 12.59
CA LYS A 10 27.55 -29.15 12.79
C LYS A 10 26.73 -28.08 12.05
N ALA A 11 27.19 -26.83 12.03
CA ALA A 11 26.58 -25.74 11.27
C ALA A 11 26.70 -25.96 9.75
N ASN A 12 27.81 -26.54 9.28
CA ASN A 12 28.09 -26.84 7.88
C ASN A 12 27.47 -28.18 7.42
N ALA A 13 27.44 -29.21 8.26
CA ALA A 13 26.86 -30.54 7.96
C ALA A 13 25.33 -30.52 7.92
N ARG A 14 24.73 -29.43 8.41
CA ARG A 14 23.30 -29.14 8.29
C ARG A 14 22.86 -28.87 6.84
N GLY A 15 23.79 -28.73 5.88
CA GLY A 15 23.47 -28.22 4.55
C GLY A 15 22.84 -26.82 4.64
N PRO A 16 22.32 -26.24 3.55
CA PRO A 16 21.45 -25.08 3.70
C PRO A 16 20.28 -25.47 4.61
N THR A 17 20.20 -24.89 5.79
CA THR A 17 19.27 -25.32 6.86
C THR A 17 18.01 -24.46 6.89
N SER A 18 16.86 -25.16 6.86
CA SER A 18 15.47 -24.84 7.31
C SER A 18 14.85 -23.47 7.01
N GLY A 19 13.71 -23.53 6.31
CA GLY A 19 12.95 -22.48 5.62
C GLY A 19 12.72 -21.14 6.31
N PHE A 20 11.91 -20.30 5.66
CA PHE A 20 11.54 -18.93 6.06
C PHE A 20 10.88 -18.77 7.45
N THR A 21 10.81 -19.83 8.23
CA THR A 21 10.42 -19.88 9.63
C THR A 21 11.62 -19.54 10.52
N ASP A 22 11.40 -18.74 11.56
CA ASP A 22 12.37 -18.49 12.64
C ASP A 22 12.64 -19.78 13.46
N VAL A 23 12.98 -20.90 12.81
CA VAL A 23 13.32 -22.17 13.49
C VAL A 23 14.75 -22.05 14.00
N SER A 24 14.85 -21.65 15.26
CA SER A 24 15.95 -21.92 16.19
C SER A 24 17.39 -21.95 15.62
N ASP A 25 17.79 -20.99 14.79
CA ASP A 25 19.22 -20.73 14.54
C ASP A 25 19.98 -20.40 15.84
N ASP A 26 19.24 -20.06 16.90
CA ASP A 26 19.72 -19.91 18.28
C ASP A 26 20.08 -21.27 18.96
N GLU A 27 19.84 -22.42 18.32
CA GLU A 27 20.32 -23.73 18.81
C GLU A 27 21.83 -23.89 18.71
N VAL A 28 22.47 -23.21 17.76
CA VAL A 28 23.92 -23.28 17.63
C VAL A 28 24.54 -22.40 18.71
N GLN A 29 25.02 -23.05 19.76
CA GLN A 29 25.70 -22.40 20.86
C GLN A 29 27.22 -22.40 20.61
N LEU A 30 27.84 -21.25 20.85
CA LEU A 30 29.29 -21.20 20.96
C LEU A 30 29.73 -22.05 22.16
N PRO A 31 30.94 -22.64 22.14
CA PRO A 31 31.51 -23.26 23.33
C PRO A 31 31.43 -22.31 24.53
N ALA A 32 31.12 -22.82 25.73
CA ALA A 32 30.95 -22.00 26.93
C ALA A 32 32.19 -21.12 27.23
N GLU A 33 33.37 -21.63 26.90
CA GLU A 33 34.66 -20.98 27.09
C GLU A 33 35.03 -19.98 25.97
N PHE A 34 34.20 -19.82 24.93
CA PHE A 34 34.56 -19.01 23.77
C PHE A 34 34.51 -17.51 24.11
N ASP A 35 35.67 -16.84 24.02
CA ASP A 35 35.75 -15.40 24.18
C ASP A 35 35.20 -14.68 22.93
N ARG A 36 33.94 -14.22 23.03
CA ARG A 36 33.28 -13.45 21.98
C ARG A 36 33.99 -12.14 21.66
N GLN A 37 34.60 -11.50 22.65
CA GLN A 37 35.22 -10.19 22.45
C GLN A 37 36.52 -10.30 21.65
N ALA A 38 37.22 -11.43 21.77
CA ALA A 38 38.42 -11.76 21.01
C ALA A 38 38.14 -12.40 19.63
N ALA A 39 36.87 -12.58 19.25
CA ALA A 39 36.51 -13.19 17.97
C ALA A 39 37.06 -12.39 16.78
N LYS A 40 37.52 -13.10 15.74
CA LYS A 40 38.01 -12.52 14.47
C LYS A 40 37.00 -11.59 13.83
N LEU A 41 35.70 -11.80 14.07
CA LEU A 41 34.60 -10.92 13.67
C LEU A 41 34.82 -9.44 14.09
N PHE A 42 35.54 -9.17 15.18
CA PHE A 42 35.83 -7.83 15.70
C PHE A 42 37.24 -7.33 15.38
N THR A 43 37.96 -8.01 14.49
CA THR A 43 39.28 -7.58 14.01
C THR A 43 39.14 -6.71 12.75
N PRO A 44 40.12 -5.81 12.49
CA PRO A 44 40.09 -4.99 11.29
C PRO A 44 40.11 -5.80 9.98
N LEU A 45 39.52 -5.21 8.94
CA LEU A 45 39.51 -5.73 7.57
C LEU A 45 39.75 -4.60 6.57
N ARG A 46 40.73 -4.79 5.66
CA ARG A 46 40.91 -3.92 4.50
C ARG A 46 39.90 -4.27 3.41
N VAL A 47 39.09 -3.30 3.00
CA VAL A 47 38.08 -3.43 1.94
C VAL A 47 38.34 -2.36 0.89
N GLY A 48 39.06 -2.73 -0.18
CA GLY A 48 39.50 -1.80 -1.21
C GLY A 48 40.22 -0.57 -0.63
N ALA A 49 39.63 0.61 -0.82
CA ALA A 49 40.15 1.89 -0.32
C ALA A 49 39.98 2.09 1.20
N PHE A 50 39.20 1.25 1.89
CA PHE A 50 38.77 1.45 3.27
C PHE A 50 39.39 0.43 4.23
N GLU A 51 39.48 0.81 5.50
CA GLU A 51 39.84 -0.08 6.61
C GLU A 51 38.71 -0.08 7.63
N LEU A 52 38.03 -1.22 7.73
CA LEU A 52 36.92 -1.41 8.65
C LEU A 52 37.47 -1.91 10.00
N PRO A 53 36.97 -1.44 11.15
CA PRO A 53 37.42 -1.89 12.46
C PRO A 53 36.87 -3.27 12.85
N HIS A 54 35.87 -3.77 12.13
CA HIS A 54 35.24 -5.06 12.34
C HIS A 54 34.64 -5.60 11.03
N ARG A 55 34.21 -6.87 11.05
CA ARG A 55 33.74 -7.64 9.89
C ARG A 55 32.20 -7.77 9.82
N ILE A 56 31.48 -6.91 10.53
CA ILE A 56 30.02 -6.81 10.53
C ILE A 56 29.60 -5.63 9.64
N ILE A 57 28.76 -5.89 8.64
CA ILE A 57 28.31 -4.90 7.65
C ILE A 57 26.78 -4.74 7.75
N HIS A 58 26.28 -3.50 7.67
CA HIS A 58 24.83 -3.26 7.57
C HIS A 58 24.37 -3.47 6.12
N ALA A 59 23.37 -4.35 5.92
CA ALA A 59 22.87 -4.73 4.61
C ALA A 59 22.06 -3.64 3.91
N ALA A 60 22.06 -3.68 2.57
CA ALA A 60 21.04 -3.01 1.78
C ALA A 60 19.66 -3.66 1.99
N LEU A 61 18.68 -2.85 2.41
CA LEU A 61 17.32 -3.30 2.74
C LEU A 61 16.30 -2.26 2.30
N GLY A 62 15.38 -2.65 1.39
CA GLY A 62 14.24 -1.80 1.02
C GLY A 62 13.39 -1.44 2.23
N ARG A 63 12.98 -0.18 2.34
CA ARG A 63 12.20 0.33 3.49
C ARG A 63 10.79 0.78 3.16
N SER A 64 10.48 1.02 1.88
CA SER A 64 9.20 1.57 1.43
C SER A 64 8.78 2.83 2.19
N ARG A 65 9.77 3.69 2.48
CA ARG A 65 9.61 4.94 3.23
C ARG A 65 10.21 6.10 2.43
N SER A 66 9.88 6.19 1.16
CA SER A 66 10.37 7.26 0.29
C SER A 66 9.21 7.74 -0.56
N ALA A 67 8.70 8.95 -0.33
CA ALA A 67 7.62 9.48 -1.16
C ALA A 67 8.18 10.17 -2.39
N ASN A 68 7.60 9.91 -3.56
CA ASN A 68 8.03 10.49 -4.83
C ASN A 68 9.54 10.30 -5.10
N GLY A 69 10.10 9.15 -4.74
CA GLY A 69 11.53 8.87 -4.87
C GLY A 69 12.43 9.54 -3.84
N VAL A 70 11.91 10.46 -3.02
CA VAL A 70 12.69 11.24 -2.04
C VAL A 70 12.80 10.47 -0.73
N GLU A 71 14.03 10.32 -0.24
CA GLU A 71 14.31 9.64 1.02
C GLU A 71 13.64 10.34 2.21
N SER A 72 13.15 9.55 3.18
CA SER A 72 12.50 10.06 4.38
C SER A 72 13.49 10.72 5.35
N PRO A 73 13.10 11.80 6.06
CA PRO A 73 13.84 12.29 7.23
C PRO A 73 14.06 11.22 8.33
N LEU A 74 13.16 10.24 8.44
CA LEU A 74 13.33 9.09 9.34
C LEU A 74 14.51 8.21 8.93
N ALA A 75 14.91 8.21 7.65
CA ALA A 75 16.07 7.45 7.19
C ALA A 75 17.36 7.95 7.82
N ALA A 76 17.54 9.27 7.93
CA ALA A 76 18.68 9.86 8.63
C ALA A 76 18.77 9.37 10.09
N ILE A 77 17.64 9.33 10.80
CA ILE A 77 17.56 8.79 12.17
C ILE A 77 17.88 7.29 12.17
N TYR A 78 17.23 6.51 11.31
CA TYR A 78 17.40 5.06 11.21
C TYR A 78 18.86 4.68 10.95
N PHE A 79 19.50 5.28 9.95
CA PHE A 79 20.87 4.93 9.60
C PHE A 79 21.87 5.46 10.64
N ALA A 80 21.65 6.65 11.21
CA ALA A 80 22.49 7.18 12.29
C ALA A 80 22.43 6.32 13.58
N GLN A 81 21.27 5.74 13.91
CA GLN A 81 21.14 4.80 15.04
C GLN A 81 22.02 3.55 14.89
N ARG A 82 22.32 3.15 13.64
CA ARG A 82 23.07 1.92 13.31
C ARG A 82 24.51 2.18 12.89
N ALA A 83 24.91 3.44 12.85
CA ALA A 83 26.26 3.86 12.52
C ALA A 83 27.12 3.95 13.80
N THR A 84 28.25 3.27 13.77
CA THR A 84 29.35 3.42 14.74
C THR A 84 30.63 3.81 13.99
N PRO A 85 31.68 4.32 14.67
CA PRO A 85 32.92 4.70 14.01
C PRO A 85 33.51 3.55 13.18
N GLY A 86 33.68 3.77 11.87
CA GLY A 86 34.18 2.81 10.91
C GLY A 86 33.18 1.75 10.42
N ALA A 87 31.91 1.79 10.86
CA ALA A 87 30.90 0.87 10.36
C ALA A 87 30.56 1.15 8.89
N LEU A 88 30.54 0.10 8.07
CA LEU A 88 30.08 0.20 6.68
C LEU A 88 28.56 0.03 6.61
N ILE A 89 27.89 1.10 6.19
CA ILE A 89 26.44 1.15 5.99
C ILE A 89 26.13 1.15 4.49
N ILE A 90 25.42 0.12 4.05
CA ILE A 90 24.90 0.06 2.68
C ILE A 90 23.45 0.56 2.68
N SER A 91 23.15 1.50 1.79
CA SER A 91 21.82 2.09 1.61
C SER A 91 20.78 1.05 1.19
N GLN A 92 19.51 1.42 1.19
CA GLN A 92 18.52 0.68 0.43
C GLN A 92 18.77 0.77 -1.08
N ALA A 93 18.24 -0.20 -1.84
CA ALA A 93 18.34 -0.23 -3.30
C ALA A 93 17.73 1.03 -3.91
N THR A 94 18.49 1.73 -4.74
CA THR A 94 18.09 3.01 -5.36
C THR A 94 18.00 2.89 -6.87
N GLY A 95 16.82 3.23 -7.40
CA GLY A 95 16.52 3.12 -8.82
C GLY A 95 17.33 4.11 -9.65
N VAL A 96 18.00 3.61 -10.68
CA VAL A 96 18.83 4.44 -11.58
C VAL A 96 18.04 5.12 -12.71
N ASN A 97 16.82 4.66 -12.97
CA ASN A 97 15.95 5.22 -14.00
C ASN A 97 14.55 5.48 -13.42
N PRO A 98 14.12 6.74 -13.29
CA PRO A 98 12.86 7.08 -12.62
C PRO A 98 11.62 6.72 -13.45
N GLN A 99 11.77 6.23 -14.68
CA GLN A 99 10.64 5.71 -15.47
C GLN A 99 10.25 4.28 -15.08
N PHE A 100 11.09 3.57 -14.32
CA PHE A 100 10.88 2.17 -13.94
C PHE A 100 11.01 2.02 -12.42
N THR A 101 9.87 2.14 -11.74
CA THR A 101 9.81 1.98 -10.28
C THR A 101 9.42 0.55 -9.89
N PRO A 102 10.01 -0.03 -8.84
CA PRO A 102 9.63 -1.35 -8.36
C PRO A 102 8.37 -1.34 -7.47
N TRP A 103 8.08 -0.22 -6.80
CA TRP A 103 6.90 0.03 -5.95
C TRP A 103 6.75 1.53 -5.66
N ALA A 104 5.58 1.99 -5.19
CA ALA A 104 5.27 3.42 -5.07
C ALA A 104 6.24 4.22 -4.18
N PHE A 105 6.75 3.60 -3.13
CA PHE A 105 7.63 4.19 -2.10
C PHE A 105 9.11 3.79 -2.22
N ALA A 106 9.59 3.56 -3.44
CA ALA A 106 10.99 3.26 -3.71
C ALA A 106 11.85 4.53 -3.73
N VAL A 107 13.15 4.41 -3.44
CA VAL A 107 14.12 5.51 -3.58
C VAL A 107 14.59 5.64 -5.02
N GLU A 108 14.67 6.88 -5.47
CA GLU A 108 15.26 7.27 -6.75
C GLU A 108 16.34 8.33 -6.48
N LEU A 109 17.26 8.54 -7.43
CA LEU A 109 18.34 9.50 -7.26
C LEU A 109 18.65 10.22 -8.58
N ASP A 110 17.64 10.92 -9.10
CA ASP A 110 17.72 11.68 -10.34
C ASP A 110 17.51 13.19 -10.13
N ALA A 111 16.54 13.58 -9.28
CA ALA A 111 16.23 14.97 -9.01
C ALA A 111 17.03 15.57 -7.84
N GLU A 112 17.19 16.90 -7.83
CA GLU A 112 17.91 17.65 -6.79
C GLU A 112 17.35 17.37 -5.37
N ALA A 113 16.02 17.22 -5.25
CA ALA A 113 15.38 16.87 -4.00
C ALA A 113 15.83 15.49 -3.47
N ASN A 114 16.06 14.51 -4.35
CA ASN A 114 16.59 13.20 -3.96
C ASN A 114 18.01 13.33 -3.41
N ILE A 115 18.88 14.08 -4.12
CA ILE A 115 20.29 14.28 -3.73
C ILE A 115 20.37 14.97 -2.36
N LYS A 116 19.57 16.02 -2.14
CA LYS A 116 19.53 16.75 -0.87
C LYS A 116 19.06 15.87 0.31
N ALA A 117 18.02 15.07 0.10
CA ALA A 117 17.51 14.16 1.12
C ALA A 117 18.53 13.05 1.45
N LEU A 118 19.18 12.49 0.41
CA LEU A 118 20.26 11.52 0.59
C LEU A 118 21.44 12.12 1.34
N ARG A 119 21.90 13.33 0.99
CA ARG A 119 22.98 14.03 1.69
C ARG A 119 22.70 14.16 3.18
N SER A 120 21.47 14.52 3.55
CA SER A 120 21.08 14.63 4.97
C SER A 120 21.22 13.30 5.72
N THR A 121 20.92 12.17 5.05
CA THR A 121 21.10 10.83 5.61
C THR A 121 22.58 10.47 5.73
N ILE A 122 23.38 10.76 4.71
CA ILE A 122 24.83 10.50 4.69
C ILE A 122 25.53 11.32 5.77
N ASP A 123 25.23 12.62 5.89
CA ASP A 123 25.79 13.50 6.92
C ASP A 123 25.52 12.95 8.34
N ALA A 124 24.33 12.37 8.57
CA ALA A 124 23.97 11.77 9.86
C ALA A 124 24.79 10.50 10.17
N VAL A 125 25.14 9.71 9.15
CA VAL A 125 26.02 8.53 9.27
C VAL A 125 27.48 8.96 9.47
N HIS A 126 27.96 9.91 8.68
CA HIS A 126 29.31 10.48 8.79
C HIS A 126 29.54 11.16 10.14
N ALA A 127 28.53 11.82 10.72
CA ALA A 127 28.61 12.38 12.06
C ALA A 127 28.83 11.34 13.17
N LYS A 128 28.52 10.06 12.91
CA LYS A 128 28.84 8.91 13.78
C LYS A 128 30.16 8.23 13.42
N GLY A 129 30.87 8.73 12.41
CA GLY A 129 32.09 8.15 11.86
C GLY A 129 31.86 6.90 10.99
N GLY A 130 30.62 6.64 10.56
CA GLY A 130 30.31 5.53 9.66
C GLY A 130 30.70 5.84 8.20
N LEU A 131 30.77 4.80 7.37
CA LEU A 131 30.95 4.88 5.93
C LEU A 131 29.62 4.59 5.22
N TRP A 132 29.35 5.29 4.12
CA TRP A 132 28.13 5.13 3.33
C TRP A 132 28.40 4.59 1.93
N PHE A 133 27.79 3.45 1.62
CA PHE A 133 27.76 2.91 0.28
C PHE A 133 26.34 3.00 -0.30
N GLN A 134 26.20 3.63 -1.45
CA GLN A 134 24.93 3.74 -2.14
C GLN A 134 24.70 2.52 -3.04
N GLN A 135 23.67 1.73 -2.77
CA GLN A 135 23.29 0.61 -3.63
C GLN A 135 22.44 1.08 -4.82
N LEU A 136 22.89 0.75 -6.04
CA LEU A 136 22.23 1.10 -7.30
C LEU A 136 21.67 -0.14 -7.99
N PHE A 137 20.47 -0.01 -8.56
CA PHE A 137 19.83 -1.08 -9.31
C PHE A 137 18.81 -0.57 -10.35
N HIS A 138 18.38 -1.48 -11.22
CA HIS A 138 17.24 -1.28 -12.10
C HIS A 138 16.29 -2.49 -12.00
N VAL A 139 14.99 -2.26 -11.83
CA VAL A 139 14.02 -3.33 -11.53
C VAL A 139 13.82 -4.32 -12.68
N GLY A 140 13.84 -3.85 -13.93
CA GLY A 140 13.64 -4.70 -15.11
C GLY A 140 12.21 -5.26 -15.17
N ARG A 141 12.06 -6.55 -15.51
CA ARG A 141 10.73 -7.19 -15.69
C ARG A 141 9.90 -7.33 -14.42
N SER A 142 10.49 -7.13 -13.24
CA SER A 142 9.84 -7.29 -11.93
C SER A 142 8.99 -6.08 -11.49
N SER A 143 8.73 -5.14 -12.39
CA SER A 143 7.74 -4.06 -12.23
C SER A 143 6.40 -4.47 -12.89
N SER A 144 5.47 -3.54 -13.11
CA SER A 144 4.23 -3.79 -13.86
C SER A 144 3.85 -2.60 -14.74
N PRO A 145 2.95 -2.78 -15.72
CA PRO A 145 2.51 -1.66 -16.56
C PRO A 145 1.91 -0.48 -15.81
N GLY A 146 1.10 -0.72 -14.78
CA GLY A 146 0.57 0.32 -13.91
C GLY A 146 1.66 1.08 -13.15
N LEU A 147 2.70 0.41 -12.67
CA LEU A 147 3.84 1.06 -12.00
C LEU A 147 4.70 1.88 -12.97
N VAL A 148 4.94 1.37 -14.18
CA VAL A 148 5.63 2.12 -15.25
C VAL A 148 4.83 3.35 -15.64
N LYS A 149 3.51 3.23 -15.81
CA LYS A 149 2.63 4.38 -16.07
C LYS A 149 2.73 5.41 -14.95
N ARG A 150 2.59 4.98 -13.69
CA ARG A 150 2.70 5.88 -12.52
C ARG A 150 4.03 6.63 -12.49
N ALA A 151 5.13 5.90 -12.65
CA ALA A 151 6.48 6.46 -12.64
C ALA A 151 6.66 7.54 -13.72
N ARG A 152 6.18 7.26 -14.93
CA ARG A 152 6.18 8.21 -16.05
C ARG A 152 5.28 9.42 -15.81
N ASP A 153 4.08 9.23 -15.28
CA ASP A 153 3.13 10.30 -14.99
C ASP A 153 3.70 11.28 -13.94
N ARG A 154 4.45 10.79 -12.95
CA ARG A 154 5.18 11.63 -11.97
C ARG A 154 6.23 12.52 -12.63
N LEU A 155 6.88 12.03 -13.69
CA LEU A 155 7.86 12.78 -14.48
C LEU A 155 7.21 13.73 -15.52
N GLY A 156 5.88 13.76 -15.59
CA GLY A 156 5.16 14.51 -16.62
C GLY A 156 5.27 13.90 -18.02
N LEU A 157 5.72 12.65 -18.13
CA LEU A 157 5.84 11.90 -19.38
C LEU A 157 4.53 11.19 -19.72
N TYR A 158 3.48 11.97 -19.93
CA TYR A 158 2.14 11.47 -20.18
C TYR A 158 2.04 10.71 -21.50
N GLY A 159 1.29 9.60 -21.46
CA GLY A 159 1.10 8.73 -22.61
C GLY A 159 2.14 7.60 -22.68
N PRO A 160 1.76 6.48 -23.30
CA PRO A 160 2.65 5.34 -23.42
C PRO A 160 3.84 5.65 -24.33
N PRO A 161 5.04 5.12 -24.05
CA PRO A 161 6.12 5.10 -25.03
C PRO A 161 5.75 4.16 -26.20
N PRO A 162 6.53 4.10 -27.29
CA PRO A 162 6.20 3.31 -28.49
C PRO A 162 5.87 1.84 -28.22
N TYR A 163 6.48 1.24 -27.19
CA TYR A 163 6.24 -0.15 -26.78
C TYR A 163 5.12 -0.32 -25.73
N GLY A 164 4.33 0.73 -25.45
CA GLY A 164 3.33 0.72 -24.38
C GLY A 164 3.96 0.89 -23.00
N TYR A 165 3.17 0.80 -21.93
CA TYR A 165 3.71 0.83 -20.55
C TYR A 165 4.40 -0.49 -20.16
N LYS A 166 4.99 -1.23 -21.09
CA LYS A 166 5.69 -2.48 -20.77
C LYS A 166 6.90 -2.20 -19.88
N THR A 167 7.21 -3.17 -19.02
CA THR A 167 8.50 -3.24 -18.33
C THR A 167 9.62 -3.55 -19.33
N VAL A 168 10.88 -3.62 -18.89
CA VAL A 168 12.03 -3.87 -19.78
C VAL A 168 12.90 -5.02 -19.27
N SER A 169 13.51 -5.79 -20.18
CA SER A 169 14.40 -6.90 -19.84
C SER A 169 15.32 -7.28 -21.01
N ALA A 170 16.15 -8.31 -20.83
CA ALA A 170 17.00 -8.87 -21.87
C ALA A 170 16.21 -9.46 -23.05
N SER A 171 15.02 -10.03 -22.79
CA SER A 171 14.06 -10.52 -23.79
C SER A 171 12.62 -10.36 -23.29
N ASP A 172 11.62 -10.89 -24.00
CA ASP A 172 10.18 -10.78 -23.72
C ASP A 172 9.63 -11.84 -22.73
N VAL A 173 10.52 -12.52 -22.00
CA VAL A 173 10.11 -13.53 -21.00
C VAL A 173 9.52 -12.84 -19.77
N ALA A 174 8.22 -13.02 -19.57
CA ALA A 174 7.47 -12.49 -18.43
C ALA A 174 7.80 -13.25 -17.12
N GLU A 175 7.69 -12.56 -15.98
CA GLU A 175 7.59 -13.22 -14.67
C GLU A 175 6.17 -13.78 -14.49
N SER A 176 6.05 -14.98 -13.90
CA SER A 176 4.73 -15.55 -13.62
C SER A 176 4.06 -14.89 -12.41
N GLY A 177 2.77 -15.17 -12.23
CA GLY A 177 1.99 -14.63 -11.11
C GLY A 177 1.63 -13.15 -11.25
N ILE A 178 1.42 -12.50 -10.11
CA ILE A 178 0.95 -11.12 -10.01
C ILE A 178 1.98 -10.31 -9.22
N ASN A 179 2.25 -9.09 -9.68
CA ASN A 179 3.09 -8.13 -8.98
C ASN A 179 2.38 -7.63 -7.72
N THR A 180 2.97 -7.90 -6.56
CA THR A 180 2.41 -7.59 -5.23
C THR A 180 2.28 -6.09 -4.92
N HIS A 181 2.93 -5.22 -5.70
CA HIS A 181 2.86 -3.77 -5.51
C HIS A 181 1.83 -3.08 -6.42
N SER A 182 1.25 -3.80 -7.37
CA SER A 182 0.22 -3.25 -8.28
C SER A 182 -1.01 -4.14 -8.44
N GLY A 183 -0.94 -5.42 -8.11
CA GLY A 183 -2.01 -6.38 -8.39
C GLY A 183 -2.27 -6.66 -9.86
N GLU A 184 -1.29 -6.37 -10.72
CA GLU A 184 -1.30 -6.77 -12.13
C GLU A 184 -0.39 -7.97 -12.38
N PRO A 185 -0.71 -8.82 -13.36
CA PRO A 185 0.30 -9.69 -13.97
C PRO A 185 1.49 -8.86 -14.44
N PHE A 186 2.71 -9.39 -14.29
CA PHE A 186 3.93 -8.71 -14.75
C PHE A 186 3.90 -8.42 -16.26
N GLY A 187 3.38 -9.37 -17.03
CA GLY A 187 3.28 -9.29 -18.50
C GLY A 187 4.64 -9.39 -19.22
N PRO A 188 4.64 -9.57 -20.56
CA PRO A 188 5.87 -9.65 -21.33
C PRO A 188 6.57 -8.28 -21.38
N PRO A 189 7.83 -8.18 -20.92
CA PRO A 189 8.62 -6.94 -21.01
C PRO A 189 8.96 -6.61 -22.48
N HIS A 190 9.33 -5.36 -22.72
CA HIS A 190 10.02 -4.90 -23.93
C HIS A 190 11.48 -5.42 -23.92
N PRO A 191 11.89 -6.21 -24.92
CA PRO A 191 13.30 -6.60 -25.09
C PRO A 191 14.16 -5.36 -25.40
N LEU A 192 15.11 -5.06 -24.53
CA LEU A 192 15.96 -3.87 -24.69
C LEU A 192 16.78 -3.94 -25.98
N GLU A 193 16.80 -2.86 -26.74
CA GLU A 193 17.73 -2.69 -27.86
C GLU A 193 19.14 -2.34 -27.34
N ILE A 194 20.18 -2.57 -28.16
CA ILE A 194 21.57 -2.27 -27.78
C ILE A 194 21.73 -0.80 -27.37
N ALA A 195 21.09 0.12 -28.08
CA ALA A 195 21.14 1.55 -27.74
C ALA A 195 20.48 1.84 -26.38
N GLU A 196 19.39 1.16 -26.04
CA GLU A 196 18.71 1.29 -24.75
C GLU A 196 19.57 0.73 -23.61
N ILE A 197 20.26 -0.41 -23.83
CA ILE A 197 21.24 -0.97 -22.88
C ILE A 197 22.34 0.07 -22.58
N LYS A 198 22.89 0.73 -23.62
CA LYS A 198 23.90 1.79 -23.45
C LYS A 198 23.35 3.02 -22.72
N GLY A 199 22.08 3.36 -22.96
CA GLY A 199 21.35 4.38 -22.19
C GLY A 199 21.32 4.02 -20.70
N LEU A 200 20.97 2.79 -20.35
CA LEU A 200 20.93 2.33 -18.97
C LEU A 200 22.32 2.31 -18.31
N VAL A 201 23.39 1.94 -19.02
CA VAL A 201 24.77 2.10 -18.50
C VAL A 201 25.04 3.56 -18.12
N SER A 202 24.58 4.50 -18.94
CA SER A 202 24.71 5.94 -18.67
C SER A 202 23.86 6.39 -17.48
N ASP A 203 22.68 5.81 -17.29
CA ASP A 203 21.83 6.03 -16.11
C ASP A 203 22.51 5.57 -14.81
N PHE A 204 23.12 4.38 -14.80
CA PHE A 204 23.92 3.91 -13.65
C PHE A 204 25.06 4.88 -13.32
N LYS A 205 25.79 5.34 -14.35
CA LYS A 205 26.88 6.30 -14.18
C LYS A 205 26.39 7.64 -13.63
N ARG A 206 25.32 8.21 -14.18
CA ARG A 206 24.70 9.46 -13.69
C ARG A 206 24.26 9.31 -12.24
N THR A 207 23.60 8.22 -11.90
CA THR A 207 23.11 7.97 -10.54
C THR A 207 24.28 7.83 -9.55
N ALA A 208 25.39 7.19 -9.95
CA ALA A 208 26.61 7.14 -9.15
C ALA A 208 27.22 8.53 -8.93
N GLN A 209 27.21 9.42 -9.94
CA GLN A 209 27.65 10.81 -9.79
C GLN A 209 26.80 11.56 -8.76
N ASN A 210 25.47 11.41 -8.85
CA ASN A 210 24.53 12.01 -7.90
C ASN A 210 24.75 11.49 -6.47
N ALA A 211 25.06 10.20 -6.31
CA ALA A 211 25.38 9.61 -4.99
C ALA A 211 26.67 10.19 -4.40
N VAL A 212 27.72 10.34 -5.22
CA VAL A 212 28.98 10.98 -4.79
C VAL A 212 28.77 12.45 -4.46
N GLU A 213 27.96 13.17 -5.24
CA GLU A 213 27.58 14.56 -4.94
C GLU A 213 26.82 14.66 -3.61
N ALA A 214 26.00 13.66 -3.26
CA ALA A 214 25.36 13.57 -1.96
C ALA A 214 26.34 13.22 -0.81
N GLY A 215 27.55 12.78 -1.11
CA GLY A 215 28.60 12.45 -0.12
C GLY A 215 28.91 10.96 0.02
N ALA A 216 28.44 10.09 -0.87
CA ALA A 216 28.69 8.65 -0.76
C ALA A 216 30.19 8.31 -0.82
N ASP A 217 30.64 7.42 0.06
CA ASP A 217 32.03 6.95 0.10
C ASP A 217 32.31 5.94 -1.01
N GLY A 218 31.31 5.14 -1.36
CA GLY A 218 31.38 4.13 -2.41
C GLY A 218 30.01 3.74 -2.96
N ILE A 219 30.01 2.84 -3.94
CA ILE A 219 28.82 2.39 -4.66
C ILE A 219 28.72 0.87 -4.55
N GLU A 220 27.54 0.34 -4.23
CA GLU A 220 27.24 -1.07 -4.42
C GLU A 220 26.36 -1.23 -5.67
N ILE A 221 26.72 -2.14 -6.58
CA ILE A 221 25.91 -2.47 -7.75
C ILE A 221 25.14 -3.76 -7.44
N LEU A 222 23.82 -3.70 -7.50
CA LEU A 222 22.96 -4.87 -7.34
C LEU A 222 22.86 -5.62 -8.68
N SER A 223 23.66 -6.68 -8.81
CA SER A 223 23.66 -7.62 -9.94
C SER A 223 23.21 -9.01 -9.49
N GLY A 224 22.12 -9.05 -8.73
CA GLY A 224 21.53 -10.25 -8.15
C GLY A 224 20.05 -10.03 -7.85
N ASN A 225 19.44 -10.96 -7.10
CA ASN A 225 18.05 -10.90 -6.68
C ASN A 225 17.05 -10.79 -7.86
N GLY A 226 17.40 -11.26 -9.05
CA GLY A 226 16.53 -11.30 -10.21
C GLY A 226 16.17 -9.96 -10.84
N PHE A 227 16.86 -8.88 -10.46
CA PHE A 227 16.72 -7.56 -11.08
C PHE A 227 17.48 -7.45 -12.40
N LEU A 228 17.38 -6.31 -13.10
CA LEU A 228 17.73 -6.21 -14.52
C LEU A 228 19.13 -6.76 -14.87
N LEU A 229 20.17 -6.44 -14.10
CA LEU A 229 21.51 -6.96 -14.38
C LEU A 229 21.57 -8.48 -14.25
N ASP A 230 20.87 -9.05 -13.27
CA ASP A 230 20.73 -10.50 -13.06
C ASP A 230 19.91 -11.16 -14.18
N GLN A 231 18.87 -10.48 -14.67
CA GLN A 231 18.06 -10.93 -15.82
C GLN A 231 18.89 -11.14 -17.09
N PHE A 232 19.99 -10.39 -17.26
CA PHE A 232 20.94 -10.61 -18.35
C PHE A 232 21.88 -11.80 -18.11
N LEU A 233 22.17 -12.15 -16.85
CA LEU A 233 23.11 -13.23 -16.51
C LEU A 233 22.51 -14.62 -16.77
N HIS A 234 21.20 -14.78 -16.62
CA HIS A 234 20.55 -16.10 -16.68
C HIS A 234 19.90 -16.37 -18.04
N ASP A 235 20.28 -17.48 -18.67
CA ASP A 235 19.80 -17.89 -20.01
C ASP A 235 18.33 -18.32 -20.07
N ASN A 236 17.69 -18.58 -18.93
CA ASN A 236 16.25 -18.83 -18.87
C ASN A 236 15.45 -17.53 -19.13
N VAL A 237 16.03 -16.36 -18.81
CA VAL A 237 15.46 -15.04 -19.08
C VAL A 237 16.11 -14.39 -20.30
N ASN A 238 17.43 -14.38 -20.38
CA ASN A 238 18.16 -13.78 -21.50
C ASN A 238 18.18 -14.72 -22.72
N LYS A 239 17.24 -14.49 -23.64
CA LYS A 239 17.13 -15.21 -24.93
C LYS A 239 17.85 -14.54 -26.10
N ARG A 240 18.74 -13.58 -25.83
CA ARG A 240 19.42 -12.80 -26.87
C ARG A 240 20.45 -13.64 -27.62
N THR A 241 20.65 -13.30 -28.89
CA THR A 241 21.65 -13.89 -29.78
C THR A 241 22.74 -12.88 -30.22
N ASP A 242 22.67 -11.66 -29.69
CA ASP A 242 23.67 -10.62 -29.93
C ASP A 242 24.81 -10.67 -28.88
N GLN A 243 25.64 -9.62 -28.84
CA GLN A 243 26.78 -9.51 -27.93
C GLN A 243 26.42 -9.49 -26.42
N TYR A 244 25.14 -9.44 -26.07
CA TYR A 244 24.64 -9.46 -24.69
C TYR A 244 23.97 -10.78 -24.32
N GLY A 245 23.98 -11.81 -25.18
CA GLY A 245 23.43 -13.14 -24.88
C GLY A 245 24.24 -14.30 -25.46
N GLY A 246 23.77 -15.53 -25.21
CA GLY A 246 24.43 -16.75 -25.65
C GLY A 246 25.52 -17.25 -24.70
N SER A 247 26.75 -16.75 -24.80
CA SER A 247 27.86 -17.20 -23.94
C SER A 247 27.83 -16.58 -22.54
N GLU A 248 28.55 -17.17 -21.59
CA GLU A 248 28.70 -16.61 -20.22
C GLU A 248 29.31 -15.22 -20.24
N GLU A 249 30.31 -15.00 -21.11
CA GLU A 249 30.93 -13.70 -21.35
C GLU A 249 29.91 -12.66 -21.82
N ASN A 250 29.12 -12.99 -22.84
CA ASN A 250 28.16 -12.06 -23.41
C ASN A 250 27.05 -11.71 -22.40
N ARG A 251 26.57 -12.69 -21.64
CA ARG A 251 25.58 -12.45 -20.58
C ARG A 251 26.13 -11.57 -19.45
N ALA A 252 27.40 -11.72 -19.09
CA ALA A 252 28.07 -10.88 -18.09
C ALA A 252 28.40 -9.46 -18.58
N ARG A 253 28.41 -9.23 -19.91
CA ARG A 253 28.86 -7.98 -20.53
C ARG A 253 28.16 -6.75 -20.01
N PHE A 254 26.82 -6.78 -19.86
CA PHE A 254 26.07 -5.61 -19.40
C PHE A 254 26.44 -5.21 -17.96
N ALA A 255 26.51 -6.18 -17.04
CA ALA A 255 26.91 -5.93 -15.65
C ALA A 255 28.34 -5.36 -15.57
N LEU A 256 29.28 -5.89 -16.37
CA LEU A 256 30.65 -5.40 -16.42
C LEU A 256 30.76 -3.99 -17.01
N GLU A 257 30.00 -3.67 -18.06
CA GLU A 257 29.95 -2.31 -18.61
C GLU A 257 29.40 -1.29 -17.58
N VAL A 258 28.43 -1.69 -16.76
CA VAL A 258 27.94 -0.86 -15.65
C VAL A 258 29.03 -0.65 -14.59
N VAL A 259 29.75 -1.70 -14.20
CA VAL A 259 30.86 -1.61 -13.24
C VAL A 259 31.95 -0.67 -13.75
N ASP A 260 32.34 -0.81 -15.02
CA ASP A 260 33.38 0.00 -15.64
C ASP A 260 32.93 1.48 -15.70
N ALA A 261 31.68 1.76 -16.07
CA ALA A 261 31.12 3.11 -16.11
C ALA A 261 31.02 3.77 -14.73
N VAL A 262 30.66 3.02 -13.68
CA VAL A 262 30.65 3.50 -12.29
C VAL A 262 32.08 3.70 -11.78
N ALA A 263 33.04 2.88 -12.21
CA ALA A 263 34.45 3.03 -11.83
C ALA A 263 35.08 4.32 -12.38
N GLU A 264 34.58 4.86 -13.50
CA GLU A 264 34.97 6.19 -13.96
C GLU A 264 34.59 7.32 -12.98
N VAL A 265 33.63 7.08 -12.08
CA VAL A 265 33.14 8.04 -11.08
C VAL A 265 33.88 7.87 -9.75
N VAL A 266 33.94 6.65 -9.22
CA VAL A 266 34.45 6.38 -7.86
C VAL A 266 35.74 5.56 -7.82
N GLY A 267 36.15 4.94 -8.93
CA GLY A 267 37.23 3.96 -8.98
C GLY A 267 36.83 2.58 -8.44
N TYR A 268 37.43 1.52 -8.99
CA TYR A 268 37.09 0.12 -8.67
C TYR A 268 37.18 -0.21 -7.17
N GLN A 269 38.18 0.33 -6.46
CA GLN A 269 38.42 0.06 -5.04
C GLN A 269 37.37 0.70 -4.09
N LYS A 270 36.34 1.36 -4.65
CA LYS A 270 35.17 1.88 -3.94
C LYS A 270 33.85 1.27 -4.45
N ILE A 271 33.93 0.19 -5.22
CA ILE A 271 32.76 -0.52 -5.77
C ILE A 271 32.58 -1.85 -5.06
N GLY A 272 31.37 -2.09 -4.56
CA GLY A 272 30.86 -3.41 -4.20
C GLY A 272 29.96 -3.95 -5.31
N VAL A 273 29.91 -5.27 -5.48
CA VAL A 273 28.93 -5.90 -6.38
C VAL A 273 28.22 -7.03 -5.64
N ARG A 274 26.89 -6.98 -5.60
CA ARG A 274 26.06 -8.03 -5.00
C ARG A 274 25.52 -8.97 -6.07
N ILE A 275 25.73 -10.28 -5.88
CA ILE A 275 25.30 -11.36 -6.79
C ILE A 275 24.52 -12.45 -6.03
N SER A 276 23.74 -13.27 -6.74
CA SER A 276 22.81 -14.24 -6.12
C SER A 276 22.83 -15.61 -6.80
N PRO A 277 23.96 -16.35 -6.77
CA PRO A 277 24.13 -17.61 -7.52
C PRO A 277 23.16 -18.73 -7.10
N PHE A 278 22.64 -18.66 -5.88
CA PHE A 278 21.82 -19.71 -5.28
C PHE A 278 20.35 -19.35 -5.14
N SER A 279 19.94 -18.16 -5.57
CA SER A 279 18.55 -17.72 -5.50
C SER A 279 17.88 -17.90 -6.86
N ASN A 280 16.59 -18.25 -6.87
CA ASN A 280 15.75 -18.21 -8.07
C ASN A 280 14.72 -17.06 -7.99
N PHE A 281 15.02 -16.03 -7.19
CA PHE A 281 14.13 -14.91 -6.96
C PHE A 281 13.81 -14.17 -8.27
N HIS A 282 12.56 -13.73 -8.44
CA HIS A 282 12.04 -13.23 -9.73
C HIS A 282 12.34 -14.16 -10.91
N GLU A 283 12.34 -15.48 -10.68
CA GLU A 283 12.53 -16.54 -11.68
C GLU A 283 13.81 -16.42 -12.53
N THR A 284 14.85 -15.74 -12.04
CA THR A 284 16.17 -15.82 -12.66
C THR A 284 16.84 -17.11 -12.22
N ASP A 285 16.71 -18.14 -13.05
CA ASP A 285 17.09 -19.51 -12.72
C ASP A 285 17.73 -20.22 -13.93
N GLY A 286 18.84 -19.63 -14.39
CA GLY A 286 19.58 -20.14 -15.55
C GLY A 286 20.02 -21.60 -15.41
N SER A 287 20.42 -22.20 -16.53
CA SER A 287 20.88 -23.60 -16.60
C SER A 287 22.10 -23.86 -15.69
N GLU A 288 23.12 -23.02 -15.81
CA GLU A 288 24.41 -23.13 -15.10
C GLU A 288 24.65 -21.89 -14.21
N PRO A 289 23.87 -21.68 -13.14
CA PRO A 289 23.89 -20.42 -12.39
C PRO A 289 25.20 -20.23 -11.63
N LEU A 290 25.79 -21.30 -11.07
CA LEU A 290 27.05 -21.16 -10.34
C LEU A 290 28.21 -20.76 -11.27
N GLU A 291 28.36 -21.44 -12.41
CA GLU A 291 29.43 -21.16 -13.37
C GLU A 291 29.33 -19.74 -13.95
N GLN A 292 28.12 -19.33 -14.36
CA GLN A 292 27.87 -17.97 -14.84
C GLN A 292 28.28 -16.90 -13.82
N LEU A 293 27.98 -17.10 -12.54
CA LEU A 293 28.27 -16.14 -11.49
C LEU A 293 29.74 -16.21 -11.03
N LEU A 294 30.41 -17.37 -11.13
CA LEU A 294 31.85 -17.49 -10.95
C LEU A 294 32.62 -16.78 -12.06
N TYR A 295 32.14 -16.85 -13.31
CA TYR A 295 32.69 -16.08 -14.42
C TYR A 295 32.64 -14.57 -14.12
N LEU A 296 31.46 -14.07 -13.74
CA LEU A 296 31.31 -12.65 -13.36
C LEU A 296 32.23 -12.29 -12.18
N ALA A 297 32.28 -13.12 -11.13
CA ALA A 297 33.14 -12.86 -9.97
C ALA A 297 34.63 -12.79 -10.33
N ARG A 298 35.10 -13.61 -11.28
CA ARG A 298 36.48 -13.57 -11.79
C ARG A 298 36.78 -12.23 -12.45
N GLU A 299 35.91 -11.80 -13.34
CA GLU A 299 36.07 -10.55 -14.08
C GLU A 299 36.03 -9.32 -13.17
N LEU A 300 35.22 -9.37 -12.11
CA LEU A 300 35.18 -8.35 -11.06
C LEU A 300 36.46 -8.34 -10.21
N ALA A 301 37.00 -9.51 -9.86
CA ALA A 301 38.25 -9.64 -9.12
C ALA A 301 39.46 -9.16 -9.93
N ILE A 302 39.48 -9.41 -11.24
CA ILE A 302 40.51 -8.88 -12.16
C ILE A 302 40.45 -7.36 -12.24
N ARG A 303 39.25 -6.75 -12.21
CA ARG A 303 39.09 -5.29 -12.11
C ARG A 303 39.54 -4.74 -10.76
N GLY A 304 39.53 -5.58 -9.72
CA GLY A 304 39.84 -5.20 -8.35
C GLY A 304 38.74 -4.35 -7.75
N VAL A 305 37.49 -4.80 -7.82
CA VAL A 305 36.41 -4.18 -7.04
C VAL A 305 36.66 -4.35 -5.54
N ALA A 306 36.13 -3.48 -4.69
CA ALA A 306 36.40 -3.50 -3.25
C ALA A 306 35.93 -4.81 -2.60
N TYR A 307 34.71 -5.25 -2.93
CA TYR A 307 34.14 -6.50 -2.44
C TYR A 307 33.11 -7.09 -3.40
N ILE A 308 32.86 -8.40 -3.26
CA ILE A 308 31.70 -9.07 -3.84
C ILE A 308 30.83 -9.58 -2.68
N GLN A 309 29.55 -9.24 -2.71
CA GLN A 309 28.56 -9.78 -1.76
C GLN A 309 27.81 -10.95 -2.38
N VAL A 310 27.78 -12.08 -1.68
CA VAL A 310 27.08 -13.30 -2.09
C VAL A 310 26.04 -13.71 -1.05
N GLY A 311 24.83 -14.01 -1.51
CA GLY A 311 23.80 -14.65 -0.70
C GLY A 311 24.02 -16.15 -0.56
N GLU A 312 23.94 -16.71 0.64
CA GLU A 312 23.99 -18.16 0.88
C GLU A 312 22.72 -18.87 0.37
N ALA A 313 22.87 -20.14 -0.04
CA ALA A 313 21.81 -20.94 -0.66
C ALA A 313 20.58 -21.20 0.22
N ARG A 314 20.69 -20.98 1.52
CA ARG A 314 19.55 -21.03 2.45
C ARG A 314 18.57 -19.87 2.29
N VAL A 315 18.87 -18.88 1.45
CA VAL A 315 17.98 -17.75 1.17
C VAL A 315 17.34 -17.92 -0.21
N SER A 316 16.10 -18.39 -0.24
CA SER A 316 15.26 -18.35 -1.43
C SER A 316 13.87 -17.80 -1.12
N ARG A 317 13.51 -16.67 -1.71
CA ARG A 317 12.18 -16.08 -1.50
C ARG A 317 11.06 -16.94 -2.07
N ASN A 318 11.30 -17.63 -3.18
CA ASN A 318 10.24 -18.30 -3.95
C ASN A 318 9.90 -19.70 -3.46
N ILE A 319 10.83 -20.38 -2.78
CA ILE A 319 10.70 -21.79 -2.42
C ILE A 319 11.35 -22.09 -1.07
N GLY A 320 10.92 -23.19 -0.44
CA GLY A 320 11.55 -23.71 0.77
C GLY A 320 13.03 -24.04 0.55
N ILE A 321 13.79 -24.10 1.64
CA ILE A 321 15.24 -24.32 1.56
C ILE A 321 15.59 -25.69 1.01
N GLU A 322 14.85 -26.72 1.40
CA GLU A 322 15.03 -28.09 0.89
C GLU A 322 14.76 -28.15 -0.62
N ASP A 323 13.69 -27.51 -1.08
CA ASP A 323 13.39 -27.40 -2.52
C ASP A 323 14.47 -26.60 -3.25
N ASN A 324 15.00 -25.54 -2.65
CA ASN A 324 16.08 -24.76 -3.23
C ASN A 324 17.37 -25.59 -3.36
N LEU A 325 17.69 -26.40 -2.35
CA LEU A 325 18.82 -27.32 -2.41
C LEU A 325 18.62 -28.37 -3.50
N ASN A 326 17.47 -29.03 -3.53
CA ASN A 326 17.14 -30.04 -4.54
C ASN A 326 17.22 -29.46 -5.96
N ARG A 327 16.73 -28.23 -6.17
CA ARG A 327 16.87 -27.49 -7.43
C ARG A 327 18.34 -27.30 -7.82
N LEU A 328 19.19 -26.84 -6.91
CA LEU A 328 20.61 -26.60 -7.19
C LEU A 328 21.37 -27.92 -7.48
N LEU A 329 21.06 -28.99 -6.75
CA LEU A 329 21.60 -30.33 -7.01
C LEU A 329 21.15 -30.87 -8.38
N ALA A 330 19.89 -30.67 -8.75
CA ALA A 330 19.36 -31.07 -10.06
C ALA A 330 20.02 -30.33 -11.23
N LYS A 331 20.60 -29.15 -10.99
CA LYS A 331 21.43 -28.41 -11.95
C LYS A 331 22.89 -28.87 -11.96
N GLY A 332 23.22 -29.98 -11.29
CA GLY A 332 24.57 -30.55 -11.29
C GLY A 332 25.57 -29.86 -10.37
N ILE A 333 25.13 -28.94 -9.50
CA ILE A 333 26.02 -28.27 -8.55
C ILE A 333 26.36 -29.25 -7.42
N ALA A 334 27.65 -29.48 -7.18
CA ALA A 334 28.09 -30.36 -6.10
C ALA A 334 27.66 -29.81 -4.73
N PRO A 335 27.19 -30.65 -3.77
CA PRO A 335 26.74 -30.19 -2.46
C PRO A 335 27.71 -29.26 -1.72
N GLU A 336 29.01 -29.51 -1.83
CA GLU A 336 30.08 -28.71 -1.23
C GLU A 336 30.23 -27.30 -1.84
N ASP A 337 29.81 -27.14 -3.09
CA ASP A 337 29.90 -25.90 -3.86
C ASP A 337 28.61 -25.05 -3.75
N ILE A 338 27.56 -25.59 -3.12
CA ILE A 338 26.37 -24.84 -2.68
C ILE A 338 26.72 -24.05 -1.40
N SER A 339 27.74 -23.19 -1.50
CA SER A 339 28.32 -22.44 -0.38
C SER A 339 29.10 -21.21 -0.86
N LEU A 340 29.66 -20.45 0.08
CA LEU A 340 30.55 -19.32 -0.23
C LEU A 340 31.96 -19.76 -0.70
N ARG A 341 32.31 -21.04 -0.54
CA ARG A 341 33.67 -21.55 -0.77
C ARG A 341 34.17 -21.40 -2.21
N PRO A 342 33.38 -21.64 -3.27
CA PRO A 342 33.83 -21.46 -4.64
C PRO A 342 34.28 -20.02 -4.91
N PHE A 343 33.47 -19.05 -4.47
CA PHE A 343 33.77 -17.63 -4.60
C PHE A 343 35.02 -17.24 -3.83
N LEU A 344 35.14 -17.67 -2.57
CA LEU A 344 36.34 -17.37 -1.77
C LEU A 344 37.62 -17.95 -2.40
N ARG A 345 37.56 -19.20 -2.86
CA ARG A 345 38.69 -19.86 -3.54
C ARG A 345 39.09 -19.07 -4.79
N LEU A 346 38.12 -18.66 -5.58
CA LEU A 346 38.31 -17.86 -6.79
C LEU A 346 38.97 -16.51 -6.46
N LEU A 347 38.48 -15.80 -5.44
CA LEU A 347 39.03 -14.49 -5.03
C LEU A 347 40.45 -14.61 -4.47
N ARG A 348 40.76 -15.67 -3.72
CA ARG A 348 42.13 -15.93 -3.23
C ARG A 348 43.13 -16.21 -4.36
N ASN A 349 42.68 -16.83 -5.43
CA ASN A 349 43.50 -17.22 -6.57
C ASN A 349 43.55 -16.19 -7.71
N THR A 350 42.74 -15.13 -7.62
CA THR A 350 42.65 -14.10 -8.67
C THR A 350 43.24 -12.79 -8.14
N LYS A 351 44.19 -12.22 -8.89
CA LYS A 351 44.78 -10.91 -8.55
C LYS A 351 44.21 -9.83 -9.46
N PRO A 352 44.02 -8.60 -8.94
CA PRO A 352 43.67 -7.47 -9.77
C PRO A 352 44.71 -7.26 -10.88
N SER A 353 44.24 -6.86 -12.06
CA SER A 353 45.06 -6.48 -13.20
C SER A 353 45.94 -5.26 -12.90
N ASN A 354 45.44 -4.33 -12.07
CA ASN A 354 46.25 -3.26 -11.50
C ASN A 354 46.92 -3.74 -10.19
N PRO A 355 48.25 -3.92 -10.15
CA PRO A 355 48.94 -4.46 -8.99
C PRO A 355 48.93 -3.54 -7.76
N SER A 356 48.54 -2.27 -7.92
CA SER A 356 48.36 -1.34 -6.78
C SER A 356 47.05 -1.54 -6.02
N PHE A 357 46.11 -2.30 -6.59
CA PHE A 357 44.81 -2.53 -5.97
C PHE A 357 44.87 -3.64 -4.92
N VAL A 358 44.12 -3.46 -3.84
CA VAL A 358 43.88 -4.51 -2.85
C VAL A 358 42.99 -5.57 -3.50
N SER A 359 43.27 -6.84 -3.21
CA SER A 359 42.42 -7.95 -3.64
C SER A 359 40.99 -7.78 -3.14
N THR A 360 40.03 -8.05 -4.02
CA THR A 360 38.61 -8.09 -3.72
C THR A 360 38.30 -9.06 -2.59
N VAL A 361 37.50 -8.64 -1.61
CA VAL A 361 37.09 -9.47 -0.46
C VAL A 361 35.66 -10.01 -0.62
N LEU A 362 35.34 -11.09 0.09
CA LEU A 362 34.02 -11.73 0.06
C LEU A 362 33.15 -11.32 1.24
N PHE A 363 31.98 -10.75 0.94
CA PHE A 363 30.93 -10.50 1.91
C PHE A 363 29.86 -11.59 1.83
N GLY A 364 29.65 -12.31 2.94
CA GLY A 364 28.58 -13.30 3.07
C GLY A 364 27.28 -12.67 3.55
N SER A 365 26.14 -13.09 3.01
CA SER A 365 24.81 -12.74 3.53
C SER A 365 23.92 -13.99 3.54
N GLY A 366 23.16 -14.23 4.62
CA GLY A 366 22.44 -15.52 4.71
C GLY A 366 21.46 -15.67 5.88
N GLY A 367 21.07 -14.59 6.55
CA GLY A 367 20.26 -14.70 7.77
C GLY A 367 21.07 -15.11 9.00
N TYR A 368 22.29 -14.59 9.17
CA TYR A 368 23.14 -14.91 10.31
C TYR A 368 22.50 -14.58 11.67
N THR A 369 22.78 -15.47 12.63
CA THR A 369 22.73 -15.24 14.07
C THR A 369 24.10 -14.78 14.58
N PRO A 370 24.19 -14.26 15.83
CA PRO A 370 25.48 -13.95 16.44
C PRO A 370 26.48 -15.11 16.37
N THR A 371 26.03 -16.34 16.66
CA THR A 371 26.88 -17.53 16.62
C THR A 371 27.33 -17.84 15.20
N THR A 372 26.40 -17.97 14.25
CA THR A 372 26.75 -18.37 12.88
C THR A 372 27.67 -17.33 12.21
N ALA A 373 27.47 -16.04 12.47
CA ALA A 373 28.36 -14.98 12.00
C ALA A 373 29.80 -15.13 12.51
N ILE A 374 29.98 -15.40 13.81
CA ILE A 374 31.31 -15.64 14.39
C ILE A 374 31.95 -16.84 13.71
N LEU A 375 31.23 -17.97 13.62
CA LEU A 375 31.74 -19.20 13.04
C LEU A 375 32.12 -19.06 11.56
N THR A 376 31.33 -18.32 10.76
CA THR A 376 31.63 -18.07 9.34
C THR A 376 32.97 -17.36 9.14
N ILE A 377 33.31 -16.40 10.02
CA ILE A 377 34.55 -15.63 9.92
C ILE A 377 35.76 -16.38 10.50
N GLU A 378 35.58 -17.09 11.63
CA GLU A 378 36.63 -17.91 12.24
C GLU A 378 37.15 -18.99 11.29
N GLU A 379 36.26 -19.57 10.49
CA GLU A 379 36.57 -20.66 9.56
C GLU A 379 36.91 -20.18 8.15
N ASP A 380 37.12 -18.88 7.99
CA ASP A 380 37.52 -18.31 6.72
C ASP A 380 36.55 -18.70 5.59
N LEU A 381 35.23 -18.63 5.83
CA LEU A 381 34.21 -18.88 4.80
C LEU A 381 33.79 -17.59 4.09
N ALA A 382 33.95 -16.44 4.75
CA ALA A 382 33.82 -15.10 4.20
C ALA A 382 34.80 -14.16 4.90
N ASP A 383 35.10 -13.01 4.29
CA ASP A 383 35.94 -11.98 4.91
C ASP A 383 35.12 -11.07 5.85
N ALA A 384 33.85 -10.85 5.52
CA ALA A 384 32.88 -10.15 6.36
C ALA A 384 31.46 -10.74 6.21
N VAL A 385 30.59 -10.45 7.19
CA VAL A 385 29.19 -10.88 7.22
C VAL A 385 28.25 -9.68 7.22
N VAL A 386 27.19 -9.80 6.42
CA VAL A 386 26.21 -8.74 6.18
C VAL A 386 24.92 -9.06 6.92
N PHE A 387 24.51 -8.17 7.83
CA PHE A 387 23.31 -8.33 8.65
C PHE A 387 22.17 -7.46 8.14
N GLY A 388 21.03 -8.10 7.88
CA GLY A 388 19.80 -7.44 7.46
C GLY A 388 18.76 -7.34 8.58
N ARG A 389 17.83 -8.30 8.64
CA ARG A 389 16.67 -8.33 9.55
C ARG A 389 16.97 -7.99 11.02
N ARG A 390 18.00 -8.62 11.61
CA ARG A 390 18.38 -8.39 13.01
C ARG A 390 18.91 -6.97 13.26
N PHE A 391 19.53 -6.34 12.26
CA PHE A 391 19.99 -4.95 12.37
C PHE A 391 18.82 -3.95 12.35
N ILE A 392 17.65 -4.34 11.84
CA ILE A 392 16.43 -3.52 11.90
C ILE A 392 16.02 -3.33 13.36
N SER A 393 15.90 -4.39 14.14
CA SER A 393 15.41 -4.30 15.52
C SER A 393 16.49 -4.02 16.57
N ASN A 394 17.77 -4.08 16.19
CA ASN A 394 18.92 -3.93 17.08
C ASN A 394 19.85 -2.84 16.53
N PRO A 395 19.61 -1.55 16.80
CA PRO A 395 20.49 -0.46 16.37
C PRO A 395 21.95 -0.64 16.83
N ASP A 396 22.13 -1.23 18.02
CA ASP A 396 23.40 -1.55 18.68
C ASP A 396 23.87 -3.00 18.42
N LEU A 397 23.47 -3.63 17.32
CA LEU A 397 23.71 -5.06 17.05
C LEU A 397 25.18 -5.48 17.24
N ILE A 398 26.14 -4.64 16.83
CA ILE A 398 27.58 -4.92 16.96
C ILE A 398 27.95 -5.18 18.42
N ASP A 399 27.52 -4.30 19.33
CA ASP A 399 27.79 -4.43 20.76
C ASP A 399 27.04 -5.61 21.37
N ARG A 400 25.80 -5.87 20.93
CA ARG A 400 25.06 -7.04 21.39
C ARG A 400 25.74 -8.35 21.02
N ILE A 401 26.29 -8.46 19.81
CA ILE A 401 27.06 -9.65 19.40
C ILE A 401 28.36 -9.73 20.23
N ARG A 402 29.07 -8.60 20.39
CA ARG A 402 30.37 -8.53 21.08
C ARG A 402 30.27 -8.93 22.55
N TYR A 403 29.29 -8.40 23.26
CA TYR A 403 29.12 -8.59 24.69
C TYR A 403 28.10 -9.69 25.04
N GLY A 404 27.48 -10.32 24.04
CA GLY A 404 26.47 -11.35 24.25
C GLY A 404 25.17 -10.84 24.85
N TYR A 405 24.80 -9.58 24.58
CA TYR A 405 23.53 -9.03 25.06
C TYR A 405 22.33 -9.61 24.30
N PRO A 406 21.14 -9.68 24.94
CA PRO A 406 19.93 -10.18 24.30
C PRO A 406 19.56 -9.38 23.05
N LEU A 407 19.15 -10.05 21.98
CA LEU A 407 18.63 -9.40 20.77
C LEU A 407 17.14 -9.08 20.92
N THR A 408 16.75 -7.88 20.50
CA THR A 408 15.36 -7.50 20.31
C THR A 408 14.80 -8.18 19.06
N SER A 409 13.64 -8.83 19.18
CA SER A 409 12.92 -9.42 18.04
C SER A 409 12.44 -8.33 17.08
N TYR A 410 12.53 -8.60 15.78
CA TYR A 410 11.91 -7.73 14.78
C TYR A 410 10.42 -8.05 14.64
N ASP A 411 9.64 -7.06 14.25
CA ASP A 411 8.23 -7.21 13.91
C ASP A 411 8.06 -7.18 12.39
N ARG A 412 7.77 -8.34 11.78
CA ARG A 412 7.62 -8.45 10.32
C ARG A 412 6.44 -7.64 9.80
N SER A 413 5.39 -7.40 10.60
CA SER A 413 4.23 -6.61 10.17
C SER A 413 4.59 -5.15 9.87
N THR A 414 5.73 -4.68 10.41
CA THR A 414 6.23 -3.32 10.17
C THR A 414 7.15 -3.19 8.96
N PHE A 415 7.47 -4.29 8.27
CA PHE A 415 8.32 -4.24 7.09
C PHE A 415 7.55 -3.64 5.92
N TYR A 416 8.21 -2.76 5.16
CA TYR A 416 7.60 -2.06 4.02
C TYR A 416 6.37 -1.19 4.35
N THR A 417 6.14 -0.89 5.63
CA THR A 417 5.14 0.09 6.10
C THR A 417 5.69 1.51 6.10
N HIS A 418 4.82 2.49 6.38
CA HIS A 418 5.19 3.90 6.49
C HIS A 418 5.47 4.32 7.94
N GLY A 419 6.09 5.49 8.11
CA GLY A 419 6.27 6.11 9.41
C GLY A 419 7.33 5.48 10.33
N PRO A 420 7.40 5.92 11.60
CA PRO A 420 8.51 5.60 12.51
C PRO A 420 8.45 4.20 13.12
N ARG A 421 7.24 3.63 13.28
CA ARG A 421 7.03 2.31 13.91
C ARG A 421 7.79 1.21 13.18
N GLY A 422 8.54 0.40 13.93
CA GLY A 422 9.36 -0.68 13.37
C GLY A 422 10.55 -0.22 12.53
N TYR A 423 10.86 1.09 12.56
CA TYR A 423 11.94 1.71 11.83
C TYR A 423 12.89 2.46 12.77
N THR A 424 12.44 3.60 13.30
CA THR A 424 13.22 4.45 14.22
C THR A 424 12.88 4.22 15.69
N THR A 425 11.83 3.45 15.99
CA THR A 425 11.34 3.21 17.36
C THR A 425 12.10 2.14 18.15
N TYR A 426 13.03 1.41 17.52
CA TYR A 426 13.86 0.43 18.23
C TYR A 426 14.97 1.12 19.02
N THR A 427 15.16 0.70 20.28
CA THR A 427 16.15 1.29 21.19
C THR A 427 17.37 0.39 21.39
N ASN A 428 18.49 1.01 21.78
CA ASN A 428 19.67 0.29 22.23
C ASN A 428 19.36 -0.51 23.51
N TYR A 429 20.18 -1.53 23.78
CA TYR A 429 20.09 -2.28 25.03
C TYR A 429 20.56 -1.41 26.20
N GLU A 430 19.64 -1.06 27.10
CA GLU A 430 19.97 -0.51 28.41
C GLU A 430 20.22 -1.69 29.35
N GLY A 431 21.50 -1.99 29.64
CA GLY A 431 21.85 -3.05 30.59
C GLY A 431 21.19 -2.85 31.97
N PRO A 432 21.26 -3.85 32.87
CA PRO A 432 20.70 -3.70 34.22
C PRO A 432 21.32 -2.46 34.88
N LYS A 433 20.47 -1.47 35.21
CA LYS A 433 20.86 -0.29 35.99
C LYS A 433 21.45 -0.82 37.29
N SER A 434 22.77 -0.85 37.40
CA SER A 434 23.41 -1.23 38.64
C SER A 434 22.92 -0.25 39.71
N GLN A 435 22.37 -0.79 40.79
CA GLN A 435 22.31 -0.05 42.04
C GLN A 435 23.75 0.34 42.37
N ARG A 436 24.16 1.55 42.00
CA ARG A 436 25.35 2.18 42.58
C ARG A 436 24.97 2.60 43.99
N SER A 437 24.97 1.64 44.92
CA SER A 437 25.41 1.93 46.27
C SER A 437 26.91 2.22 46.20
N GLY A 438 27.31 3.36 46.77
CA GLY A 438 28.62 3.99 46.75
C GLY A 438 29.84 3.11 46.46
N ASP A 439 30.57 3.48 45.40
CA ASP A 439 31.95 3.96 45.59
C ASP A 439 32.40 4.68 44.30
N THR A 440 32.44 6.00 44.34
CA THR A 440 33.11 6.85 43.34
C THR A 440 33.85 7.93 44.09
N SER A 441 34.92 7.53 44.79
CA SER A 441 36.02 8.43 45.14
C SER A 441 37.33 7.78 44.72
N GLU A 442 37.61 7.82 43.43
CA GLU A 442 38.94 7.88 42.81
C GLU A 442 38.74 7.75 41.29
N VAL A 443 39.64 8.29 40.47
CA VAL A 443 39.60 8.32 38.98
C VAL A 443 39.04 9.60 38.31
N SER A 444 38.60 10.64 39.02
CA SER A 444 38.31 11.96 38.41
C SER A 444 39.33 13.08 38.67
N SER A 445 40.51 12.79 39.22
CA SER A 445 41.47 13.81 39.67
C SER A 445 42.70 14.08 38.77
N LYS A 446 42.69 13.71 37.48
CA LYS A 446 43.86 14.00 36.59
C LYS A 446 43.63 14.76 35.28
N LEU A 447 42.43 15.27 35.01
CA LEU A 447 42.21 16.11 33.82
C LEU A 447 41.33 17.31 34.17
N LYS A 448 41.92 18.31 34.85
CA LYS A 448 41.53 19.73 34.82
C LYS A 448 42.41 20.54 35.78
N GLN A 449 43.64 20.82 35.36
CA GLN A 449 44.36 22.02 35.77
C GLN A 449 44.74 22.77 34.51
N THR A 450 44.00 23.85 34.21
CA THR A 450 44.48 25.15 33.72
C THR A 450 43.28 25.96 33.22
N SER A 451 42.70 26.78 34.11
CA SER A 451 42.40 28.20 33.87
C SER A 451 41.46 28.73 34.96
N ASN A 452 41.98 29.71 35.71
CA ASN A 452 41.28 30.64 36.59
C ASN A 452 40.19 31.42 35.81
N GLY A 453 39.12 31.95 36.39
CA GLY A 453 38.71 32.03 37.79
C GLY A 453 37.44 32.87 37.97
N ASN A 454 37.06 32.97 39.25
CA ASN A 454 36.17 33.94 39.92
C ASN A 454 34.63 33.92 39.77
N ASN A 455 34.04 33.45 40.88
CA ASN A 455 33.06 34.11 41.77
C ASN A 455 31.58 34.26 41.38
N GLY A 456 30.73 33.70 42.24
CA GLY A 456 29.38 34.23 42.48
C GLY A 456 28.36 33.26 43.11
N SER A 457 28.52 32.99 44.41
CA SER A 457 27.45 32.79 45.43
C SER A 457 26.19 31.93 45.13
N GLY A 458 26.01 30.87 45.93
CA GLY A 458 24.69 30.24 46.23
C GLY A 458 23.76 31.14 47.07
N PRO A 459 22.73 30.64 47.81
CA PRO A 459 22.68 29.31 48.45
C PRO A 459 21.28 28.61 48.38
N THR A 460 21.19 27.27 48.49
CA THR A 460 20.63 26.45 49.61
C THR A 460 19.10 26.55 49.81
N SER A 461 18.32 25.55 50.24
CA SER A 461 18.55 24.32 51.03
C SER A 461 17.21 23.58 51.20
N GLU A 462 17.31 22.26 51.45
CA GLU A 462 16.47 21.45 52.37
C GLU A 462 14.99 21.18 51.99
N GLY A 463 14.39 20.00 52.22
CA GLY A 463 14.73 18.76 52.92
C GLY A 463 13.48 17.86 52.82
N PHE A 464 13.59 16.58 52.42
CA PHE A 464 13.66 15.36 53.24
C PHE A 464 12.37 14.88 53.94
N VAL A 465 12.32 13.55 54.12
CA VAL A 465 11.40 12.65 54.88
C VAL A 465 10.31 12.01 53.98
N THR A 466 10.36 10.75 53.51
CA THR A 466 10.60 9.36 54.02
C THR A 466 9.43 8.66 54.73
N ASN A 467 9.27 7.37 54.36
CA ASN A 467 8.51 6.25 54.96
C ASN A 467 7.11 5.99 54.34
N GLY A 468 6.69 4.78 53.99
CA GLY A 468 7.31 3.46 54.08
C GLY A 468 6.25 2.34 54.00
N THR A 469 6.53 1.34 53.16
CA THR A 469 6.32 -0.12 53.33
C THR A 469 4.93 -0.83 53.37
N ASN A 470 4.90 -1.92 52.58
CA ASN A 470 4.19 -3.23 52.68
C ASN A 470 2.69 -3.30 52.29
N GLY A 471 2.17 -4.27 51.53
CA GLY A 471 2.72 -5.46 50.87
C GLY A 471 1.58 -6.39 50.36
N VAL A 472 1.81 -7.01 49.20
CA VAL A 472 1.48 -8.41 48.80
C VAL A 472 0.02 -8.90 48.58
N ASN A 473 -0.20 -9.37 47.33
CA ASN A 473 -1.07 -10.43 46.77
C ASN A 473 -2.57 -10.22 46.48
N GLY A 474 -2.97 -10.57 45.24
CA GLY A 474 -4.32 -11.08 44.91
C GLY A 474 -4.80 -10.78 43.49
N HIS A 475 -5.11 -11.81 42.71
CA HIS A 475 -5.57 -11.79 41.32
C HIS A 475 -6.94 -11.10 41.05
N ALA A 476 -7.08 -10.71 39.78
CA ALA A 476 -8.30 -10.72 38.93
C ALA A 476 -9.06 -9.40 38.70
N THR A 477 -9.19 -9.10 37.40
CA THR A 477 -10.33 -8.47 36.69
C THR A 477 -10.87 -7.14 37.21
N GLU A 478 -10.67 -6.06 36.45
CA GLU A 478 -11.72 -5.25 35.82
C GLU A 478 -11.15 -3.93 35.27
N ASN A 479 -11.47 -3.66 34.00
CA ASN A 479 -11.29 -2.36 33.35
C ASN A 479 -12.06 -1.27 34.10
N LYS A 480 -11.36 -0.29 34.66
CA LYS A 480 -11.91 1.06 34.86
C LYS A 480 -10.85 2.12 34.56
N ILE A 481 -11.02 2.73 33.39
CA ILE A 481 -10.45 4.02 33.02
C ILE A 481 -11.19 5.06 33.86
N ALA A 482 -10.47 5.75 34.75
CA ALA A 482 -10.85 7.06 35.26
C ALA A 482 -9.62 7.79 35.81
N ASN A 483 -9.48 9.05 35.37
CA ASN A 483 -8.69 10.14 35.95
C ASN A 483 -7.19 10.16 35.66
N ALA A 484 -6.86 10.77 34.52
CA ALA A 484 -5.65 11.58 34.38
C ALA A 484 -6.08 13.01 33.98
N GLU A 485 -6.51 13.79 34.98
CA GLU A 485 -6.57 15.24 34.86
C GLU A 485 -5.20 15.84 35.23
N HIS A 486 -4.79 16.84 34.44
CA HIS A 486 -3.71 17.80 34.65
C HIS A 486 -2.25 17.30 34.57
N ILE A 487 -1.64 17.44 33.39
CA ILE A 487 -0.56 18.42 33.12
C ILE A 487 -0.65 18.88 31.65
N VAL A 488 -1.21 20.07 31.39
CA VAL A 488 -0.95 20.82 30.15
C VAL A 488 -0.77 22.28 30.53
N SER A 489 0.47 22.75 30.54
CA SER A 489 0.78 24.18 30.55
C SER A 489 1.01 24.64 29.10
N GLY A 490 0.12 25.51 28.60
CA GLY A 490 0.47 26.42 27.50
C GLY A 490 -0.34 26.38 26.20
N HIS A 491 -1.54 25.77 26.15
CA HIS A 491 -2.38 25.87 24.95
C HIS A 491 -3.42 26.99 25.12
N LYS A 492 -3.36 28.01 24.23
CA LYS A 492 -4.51 28.90 23.98
C LYS A 492 -5.70 28.02 23.62
N GLU A 493 -6.83 28.17 24.30
CA GLU A 493 -8.10 27.54 23.91
C GLU A 493 -8.47 27.96 22.47
N THR A 494 -8.10 27.15 21.49
CA THR A 494 -8.62 27.27 20.12
C THR A 494 -10.03 26.71 20.12
N LYS A 495 -11.02 27.53 19.80
CA LYS A 495 -12.41 27.11 19.63
C LYS A 495 -12.47 25.94 18.64
N SER A 496 -13.13 24.85 19.04
CA SER A 496 -13.34 23.67 18.20
C SER A 496 -14.04 24.05 16.89
N LYS A 497 -13.56 23.51 15.75
CA LYS A 497 -14.17 23.80 14.43
C LYS A 497 -15.41 22.94 14.23
N LYS A 498 -16.52 23.56 13.81
CA LYS A 498 -17.79 22.88 13.54
C LYS A 498 -17.79 22.20 12.18
N VAL A 499 -18.14 20.90 12.16
CA VAL A 499 -18.20 20.08 10.95
C VAL A 499 -19.59 19.47 10.80
N ALA A 500 -20.26 19.76 9.67
CA ALA A 500 -21.48 19.10 9.27
C ALA A 500 -21.16 17.87 8.42
N ILE A 501 -21.70 16.70 8.78
CA ILE A 501 -21.59 15.45 8.03
C ILE A 501 -22.98 15.07 7.52
N ILE A 502 -23.16 15.01 6.20
CA ILE A 502 -24.47 14.71 5.60
C ILE A 502 -24.56 13.23 5.23
N GLY A 503 -25.34 12.48 6.00
CA GLY A 503 -25.57 11.03 5.90
C GLY A 503 -24.93 10.25 7.05
N ALA A 504 -25.69 9.35 7.68
CA ALA A 504 -25.22 8.42 8.72
C ALA A 504 -25.06 6.99 8.17
N GLY A 505 -24.60 6.88 6.92
CA GLY A 505 -24.12 5.63 6.33
C GLY A 505 -22.64 5.38 6.62
N ILE A 506 -22.06 4.39 5.94
CA ILE A 506 -20.65 3.99 6.11
C ILE A 506 -19.69 5.18 5.99
N SER A 507 -19.80 5.96 4.91
CA SER A 507 -18.96 7.14 4.65
C SER A 507 -19.09 8.21 5.74
N GLY A 508 -20.28 8.43 6.27
CA GLY A 508 -20.52 9.44 7.30
C GLY A 508 -20.00 9.04 8.67
N ILE A 509 -20.23 7.78 9.06
CA ILE A 509 -19.72 7.23 10.33
C ILE A 509 -18.19 7.07 10.28
N ALA A 510 -17.62 6.66 9.15
CA ALA A 510 -16.18 6.69 8.92
C ALA A 510 -15.59 8.11 9.08
N SER A 511 -16.30 9.12 8.58
CA SER A 511 -15.92 10.52 8.77
C SER A 511 -15.96 10.93 10.24
N ALA A 512 -17.04 10.61 10.97
CA ALA A 512 -17.12 10.91 12.38
C ALA A 512 -16.03 10.22 13.20
N SER A 513 -15.72 8.95 12.91
CA SER A 513 -14.65 8.17 13.52
C SER A 513 -13.28 8.82 13.30
N ALA A 514 -12.94 9.15 12.05
CA ALA A 514 -11.68 9.80 11.69
C ALA A 514 -11.47 11.14 12.40
N PHE A 515 -12.51 11.98 12.46
CA PHE A 515 -12.42 13.28 13.12
C PHE A 515 -12.35 13.16 14.65
N ARG A 516 -13.10 12.22 15.26
CA ARG A 516 -12.98 11.92 16.70
C ARG A 516 -11.58 11.44 17.06
N ARG A 517 -10.97 10.59 16.23
CA ARG A 517 -9.59 10.10 16.41
C ARG A 517 -8.58 11.24 16.51
N LEU A 518 -8.74 12.29 15.69
CA LEU A 518 -7.81 13.41 15.65
C LEU A 518 -8.04 14.48 16.74
N GLY A 519 -9.30 14.63 17.16
CA GLY A 519 -9.74 15.66 18.11
C GLY A 519 -9.77 17.07 17.51
N GLY A 520 -10.32 18.04 18.27
CA GLY A 520 -10.35 19.46 17.87
C GLY A 520 -11.52 19.87 16.97
N PHE A 521 -12.54 19.02 16.83
CA PHE A 521 -13.73 19.26 16.00
C PHE A 521 -15.03 19.05 16.77
N ASP A 522 -16.03 19.86 16.45
CA ASP A 522 -17.41 19.77 16.92
C ASP A 522 -18.27 19.17 15.80
N LEU A 523 -18.70 17.92 15.97
CA LEU A 523 -19.24 17.08 14.90
C LEU A 523 -20.76 17.01 14.96
N HIS A 524 -21.42 17.31 13.83
CA HIS A 524 -22.87 17.22 13.69
C HIS A 524 -23.20 16.34 12.48
N ILE A 525 -23.89 15.23 12.69
CA ILE A 525 -24.29 14.30 11.61
C ILE A 525 -25.78 14.51 11.32
N PHE A 526 -26.16 14.59 10.05
CA PHE A 526 -27.53 14.77 9.62
C PHE A 526 -27.97 13.59 8.77
N GLU A 527 -28.98 12.84 9.21
CA GLU A 527 -29.52 11.67 8.53
C GLU A 527 -30.96 11.93 8.12
N ARG A 528 -31.26 11.70 6.83
CA ARG A 528 -32.58 11.94 6.26
C ARG A 528 -33.62 10.92 6.72
N LYS A 529 -33.19 9.70 7.07
CA LYS A 529 -34.05 8.63 7.60
C LYS A 529 -34.19 8.77 9.12
N SER A 530 -35.14 8.01 9.68
CA SER A 530 -35.30 7.84 11.13
C SER A 530 -34.32 6.82 11.74
N VAL A 531 -33.50 6.18 10.90
CA VAL A 531 -32.53 5.14 11.28
C VAL A 531 -31.21 5.36 10.54
N PRO A 532 -30.05 5.01 11.15
CA PRO A 532 -28.77 5.09 10.48
C PRO A 532 -28.53 3.87 9.57
N GLY A 533 -27.45 3.90 8.77
CA GLY A 533 -27.01 2.76 7.95
C GLY A 533 -26.89 3.04 6.46
N GLY A 534 -27.38 4.20 6.01
CA GLY A 534 -27.29 4.63 4.61
C GLY A 534 -27.90 3.61 3.65
N SER A 535 -27.12 3.19 2.64
CA SER A 535 -27.59 2.20 1.65
C SER A 535 -27.86 0.83 2.24
N TRP A 536 -27.36 0.48 3.44
CA TRP A 536 -27.52 -0.85 4.03
C TRP A 536 -28.78 -1.02 4.88
N VAL A 537 -29.71 -0.06 4.84
CA VAL A 537 -31.01 -0.19 5.52
C VAL A 537 -31.98 -0.93 4.61
N PHE A 538 -32.41 -2.13 4.96
CA PHE A 538 -33.44 -2.84 4.19
C PHE A 538 -34.83 -2.21 4.41
N ASP A 539 -35.49 -1.80 3.32
CA ASP A 539 -36.87 -1.33 3.35
C ASP A 539 -37.76 -2.39 2.68
N PRO A 540 -38.65 -3.11 3.37
CA PRO A 540 -39.42 -4.21 2.77
C PRO A 540 -40.35 -3.75 1.63
N VAL A 541 -40.75 -2.48 1.65
CA VAL A 541 -41.48 -1.82 0.57
C VAL A 541 -40.71 -0.57 0.18
N SER A 542 -40.39 -0.43 -1.10
CA SER A 542 -39.73 0.78 -1.60
C SER A 542 -40.73 1.93 -1.71
N SER A 543 -40.40 3.08 -1.10
CA SER A 543 -41.11 4.34 -1.31
C SER A 543 -40.53 5.16 -2.47
N ASN A 544 -39.54 4.63 -3.19
CA ASN A 544 -39.00 5.29 -4.37
C ASN A 544 -39.97 5.11 -5.55
N ALA A 545 -40.34 6.22 -6.22
CA ALA A 545 -41.03 6.21 -7.50
C ALA A 545 -40.05 6.67 -8.61
N PRO A 546 -39.40 5.73 -9.35
CA PRO A 546 -38.53 6.08 -10.46
C PRO A 546 -39.30 6.72 -11.62
N VAL A 547 -38.61 7.57 -12.39
CA VAL A 547 -39.15 8.22 -13.60
C VAL A 547 -38.67 7.47 -14.84
N PHE A 548 -39.55 7.25 -15.82
CA PHE A 548 -39.27 6.49 -17.03
C PHE A 548 -39.63 7.31 -18.28
N PRO A 549 -38.65 7.72 -19.11
CA PRO A 549 -37.21 7.73 -18.86
C PRO A 549 -36.82 8.77 -17.80
N ALA A 550 -35.61 8.63 -17.26
CA ALA A 550 -34.98 9.54 -16.32
C ALA A 550 -33.72 10.15 -16.94
N PRO A 551 -33.85 11.01 -17.98
CA PRO A 551 -32.71 11.53 -18.71
C PRO A 551 -31.97 12.64 -17.97
N ASP A 552 -32.63 13.33 -17.04
CA ASP A 552 -32.12 14.53 -16.39
C ASP A 552 -32.23 14.44 -14.86
N PRO A 553 -31.11 14.31 -14.12
CA PRO A 553 -31.13 14.22 -12.66
C PRO A 553 -31.66 15.48 -11.96
N GLU A 554 -31.53 16.67 -12.57
CA GLU A 554 -31.99 17.93 -11.96
C GLU A 554 -33.51 18.01 -11.93
N VAL A 555 -34.18 17.39 -12.92
CA VAL A 555 -35.64 17.28 -12.97
C VAL A 555 -36.15 16.21 -11.98
N ILE A 556 -35.39 15.14 -11.79
CA ILE A 556 -35.78 14.00 -10.95
C ILE A 556 -35.64 14.30 -9.47
N ASN A 557 -34.58 15.02 -9.09
CA ASN A 557 -34.29 15.39 -7.71
C ASN A 557 -33.97 16.89 -7.62
N PRO A 558 -34.97 17.78 -7.83
CA PRO A 558 -34.74 19.23 -7.82
C PRO A 558 -34.49 19.76 -6.41
N PRO A 559 -33.83 20.94 -6.27
CA PRO A 559 -33.74 21.67 -5.01
C PRO A 559 -35.13 21.91 -4.40
N GLN A 560 -35.23 21.92 -3.06
CA GLN A 560 -36.48 22.36 -2.42
C GLN A 560 -36.51 23.88 -2.33
N ALA A 561 -37.71 24.44 -2.47
CA ALA A 561 -37.91 25.86 -2.22
C ALA A 561 -37.74 26.18 -0.73
N ARG A 562 -36.89 27.17 -0.45
CA ARG A 562 -36.77 27.76 0.88
C ARG A 562 -38.13 28.34 1.33
N PRO A 563 -38.57 28.13 2.58
CA PRO A 563 -39.79 28.75 3.08
C PRO A 563 -39.67 30.28 3.15
N ALA A 564 -40.78 30.98 2.92
CA ALA A 564 -40.83 32.44 3.04
C ALA A 564 -40.83 32.86 4.52
N GLY A 565 -40.05 33.90 4.86
CA GLY A 565 -39.99 34.48 6.20
C GLY A 565 -38.68 34.24 6.95
N GLU A 566 -38.67 34.56 8.25
CA GLU A 566 -37.52 34.35 9.14
C GLU A 566 -37.42 32.88 9.58
N LEU A 567 -36.20 32.42 9.85
CA LEU A 567 -35.91 31.08 10.35
C LEU A 567 -35.45 31.16 11.83
N PRO A 568 -35.76 30.16 12.68
CA PRO A 568 -36.42 28.89 12.35
C PRO A 568 -37.93 29.04 12.09
N ALA A 569 -38.48 28.18 11.22
CA ALA A 569 -39.90 28.18 10.86
C ALA A 569 -40.47 26.76 10.79
N ASN A 570 -41.75 26.61 11.12
CA ASN A 570 -42.48 25.36 10.92
C ASN A 570 -43.43 25.49 9.73
N THR A 571 -43.38 24.52 8.81
CA THR A 571 -44.28 24.45 7.65
C THR A 571 -45.05 23.13 7.65
N PRO A 572 -46.16 23.01 6.92
CA PRO A 572 -46.72 21.69 6.60
C PRO A 572 -45.66 20.80 5.93
N ARG A 573 -45.73 19.48 6.15
CA ARG A 573 -44.76 18.52 5.59
C ARG A 573 -44.64 18.62 4.08
N ASN A 574 -43.40 18.69 3.61
CA ASN A 574 -43.08 18.62 2.19
C ASN A 574 -43.35 17.21 1.64
N LYS A 575 -44.02 17.12 0.49
CA LYS A 575 -44.37 15.85 -0.18
C LYS A 575 -43.43 15.49 -1.34
N GLN A 576 -42.42 16.31 -1.63
CA GLN A 576 -41.44 16.04 -2.66
C GLN A 576 -40.64 14.78 -2.31
N GLN A 577 -40.54 13.85 -3.26
CA GLN A 577 -39.77 12.62 -3.08
C GLN A 577 -38.28 12.91 -2.89
N ARG A 578 -37.64 12.21 -1.95
CA ARG A 578 -36.21 12.34 -1.63
C ARG A 578 -35.42 11.04 -1.73
N PHE A 579 -35.93 10.05 -2.45
CA PHE A 579 -35.28 8.75 -2.72
C PHE A 579 -34.70 8.10 -1.45
N THR A 580 -35.54 7.97 -0.41
CA THR A 580 -35.15 7.51 0.93
C THR A 580 -35.02 5.99 1.02
N SER A 581 -35.69 5.23 0.15
CA SER A 581 -35.53 3.77 0.11
C SER A 581 -34.21 3.37 -0.51
N THR A 582 -33.65 2.28 0.00
CA THR A 582 -32.37 1.73 -0.45
C THR A 582 -32.56 0.66 -1.54
N PRO A 583 -31.50 0.32 -2.28
CA PRO A 583 -31.54 -0.75 -3.28
C PRO A 583 -31.31 -2.16 -2.69
N LEU A 584 -31.47 -2.36 -1.38
CA LEU A 584 -31.34 -3.70 -0.76
C LEU A 584 -32.53 -4.59 -1.09
N TYR A 585 -32.24 -5.88 -1.26
CA TYR A 585 -33.19 -6.96 -1.53
C TYR A 585 -32.94 -8.13 -0.57
N GLU A 586 -33.94 -8.98 -0.39
CA GLU A 586 -34.02 -9.96 0.71
C GLU A 586 -32.84 -10.93 0.73
N GLN A 587 -32.43 -11.42 -0.44
CA GLN A 587 -31.37 -12.41 -0.58
C GLN A 587 -30.02 -11.80 -0.96
N LEU A 588 -29.82 -10.51 -0.70
CA LEU A 588 -28.55 -9.85 -1.01
C LEU A 588 -27.40 -10.52 -0.26
N ARG A 589 -26.35 -10.85 -1.00
CA ARG A 589 -25.02 -11.13 -0.45
C ARG A 589 -24.01 -10.14 -1.02
N ALA A 590 -23.08 -9.69 -0.20
CA ALA A 590 -22.02 -8.79 -0.62
C ALA A 590 -21.27 -9.33 -1.86
N ASN A 591 -20.74 -8.42 -2.67
CA ASN A 591 -20.00 -8.75 -3.90
C ASN A 591 -18.49 -8.76 -3.69
N ILE A 592 -18.06 -8.69 -2.43
CA ILE A 592 -16.69 -8.61 -1.94
C ILE A 592 -16.59 -9.61 -0.79
N PRO A 593 -15.54 -10.45 -0.73
CA PRO A 593 -15.38 -11.41 0.35
C PRO A 593 -15.10 -10.71 1.69
N PHE A 594 -15.40 -11.40 2.79
CA PHE A 594 -15.27 -10.90 4.15
C PHE A 594 -13.92 -10.22 4.40
N ASP A 595 -12.79 -10.89 4.14
CA ASP A 595 -11.43 -10.38 4.43
C ASP A 595 -11.15 -9.00 3.83
N VAL A 596 -11.78 -8.70 2.69
CA VAL A 596 -11.59 -7.46 1.94
C VAL A 596 -12.58 -6.40 2.43
N MET A 597 -13.78 -6.83 2.80
CA MET A 597 -14.85 -5.96 3.31
C MET A 597 -14.59 -5.52 4.76
N SER A 598 -13.99 -6.40 5.58
CA SER A 598 -13.62 -6.18 6.99
C SER A 598 -12.27 -5.49 7.16
N GLY A 599 -11.63 -5.10 6.06
CA GLY A 599 -10.34 -4.42 6.08
C GLY A 599 -10.35 -2.99 6.64
N GLY A 600 -11.53 -2.41 6.85
CA GLY A 600 -11.67 -1.12 7.54
C GLY A 600 -11.48 -1.25 9.06
N SER A 601 -11.13 -0.15 9.71
CA SER A 601 -10.94 -0.09 11.17
C SER A 601 -12.18 0.38 11.92
N THR A 602 -13.16 0.96 11.22
CA THR A 602 -14.31 1.62 11.86
C THR A 602 -15.46 0.64 12.13
N PHE A 603 -15.65 -0.38 11.29
CA PHE A 603 -16.80 -1.28 11.35
C PHE A 603 -16.38 -2.70 11.69
N GLU A 604 -16.98 -3.26 12.75
CA GLU A 604 -16.81 -4.66 13.11
C GLU A 604 -17.84 -5.53 12.38
N LEU A 605 -17.37 -6.28 11.37
CA LEU A 605 -18.19 -7.25 10.63
C LEU A 605 -18.14 -8.64 11.27
N PRO A 606 -19.22 -9.44 11.19
CA PRO A 606 -19.23 -10.79 11.74
C PRO A 606 -18.28 -11.69 10.94
N ILE A 607 -17.39 -12.40 11.66
CA ILE A 607 -16.46 -13.35 11.05
C ILE A 607 -17.27 -14.57 10.56
N PRO A 608 -17.18 -14.96 9.27
CA PRO A 608 -17.85 -16.16 8.78
C PRO A 608 -17.34 -17.42 9.48
N GLU A 609 -18.27 -18.29 9.88
CA GLU A 609 -17.93 -19.60 10.44
C GLU A 609 -17.17 -20.46 9.41
N PRO A 610 -16.26 -21.35 9.84
CA PRO A 610 -15.56 -22.26 8.93
C PRO A 610 -16.52 -23.05 8.02
N GLY A 611 -16.33 -22.95 6.71
CA GLY A 611 -17.18 -23.61 5.71
C GLY A 611 -18.47 -22.86 5.33
N ALA A 612 -18.79 -21.75 6.02
CA ALA A 612 -19.83 -20.82 5.58
C ALA A 612 -19.33 -19.99 4.37
N SER A 613 -20.25 -19.29 3.71
CA SER A 613 -19.85 -18.41 2.60
C SER A 613 -19.06 -17.21 3.10
N VAL A 614 -18.00 -16.84 2.38
CA VAL A 614 -17.21 -15.63 2.67
C VAL A 614 -17.94 -14.34 2.27
N PHE A 615 -19.10 -14.42 1.61
CA PHE A 615 -19.91 -13.27 1.23
C PHE A 615 -21.04 -13.04 2.24
N LEU A 616 -20.87 -12.04 3.09
CA LEU A 616 -21.88 -11.66 4.10
C LEU A 616 -23.23 -11.32 3.45
N THR A 617 -24.29 -11.69 4.15
CA THR A 617 -25.67 -11.33 3.81
C THR A 617 -25.92 -9.83 4.05
N GLY A 618 -26.92 -9.27 3.36
CA GLY A 618 -27.35 -7.89 3.58
C GLY A 618 -27.77 -7.62 5.03
N ALA A 619 -28.36 -8.61 5.70
CA ALA A 619 -28.77 -8.51 7.11
C ALA A 619 -27.57 -8.40 8.05
N GLU A 620 -26.58 -9.30 7.91
CA GLU A 620 -25.34 -9.27 8.71
C GLU A 620 -24.61 -7.92 8.57
N VAL A 621 -24.51 -7.41 7.34
CA VAL A 621 -23.88 -6.11 7.08
C VAL A 621 -24.71 -4.96 7.67
N SER A 622 -26.02 -4.97 7.47
CA SER A 622 -26.94 -3.97 8.00
C SER A 622 -26.85 -3.86 9.52
N GLU A 623 -26.83 -4.99 10.22
CA GLU A 623 -26.75 -5.05 11.68
C GLU A 623 -25.43 -4.43 12.18
N SER A 624 -24.30 -4.83 11.60
CA SER A 624 -22.98 -4.28 11.95
C SER A 624 -22.87 -2.78 11.71
N VAL A 625 -23.37 -2.29 10.57
CA VAL A 625 -23.34 -0.85 10.25
C VAL A 625 -24.23 -0.07 11.21
N ALA A 626 -25.44 -0.55 11.49
CA ALA A 626 -26.35 0.09 12.44
C ALA A 626 -25.76 0.12 13.85
N LYS A 627 -25.25 -1.02 14.36
CA LYS A 627 -24.60 -1.13 15.67
C LYS A 627 -23.47 -0.11 15.84
N THR A 628 -22.63 0.04 14.82
CA THR A 628 -21.52 1.01 14.83
C THR A 628 -22.05 2.44 14.81
N ALA A 629 -23.03 2.73 13.95
CA ALA A 629 -23.62 4.06 13.84
C ALA A 629 -24.30 4.51 15.16
N HIS A 630 -24.91 3.58 15.89
CA HIS A 630 -25.55 3.87 17.18
C HIS A 630 -24.58 4.39 18.25
N GLN A 631 -23.28 4.15 18.12
CA GLN A 631 -22.25 4.73 18.99
C GLN A 631 -22.07 6.26 18.79
N TYR A 632 -22.72 6.81 17.74
CA TYR A 632 -22.69 8.21 17.37
C TYR A 632 -24.06 8.88 17.46
N ASP A 633 -25.08 8.21 18.02
CA ASP A 633 -26.46 8.74 18.09
C ASP A 633 -26.55 10.13 18.74
N ASN A 634 -25.68 10.40 19.71
CA ASN A 634 -25.61 11.71 20.36
C ASN A 634 -25.17 12.86 19.42
N LEU A 635 -24.60 12.54 18.26
CA LEU A 635 -24.21 13.48 17.21
C LEU A 635 -25.18 13.48 16.02
N ILE A 636 -26.07 12.49 15.92
CA ILE A 636 -26.94 12.30 14.75
C ILE A 636 -28.26 13.03 14.96
N ARG A 637 -28.62 13.88 13.99
CA ARG A 637 -29.95 14.47 13.82
C ARG A 637 -30.70 13.70 12.74
N TYR A 638 -31.58 12.80 13.17
CA TYR A 638 -32.45 12.02 12.28
C TYR A 638 -33.54 12.86 11.62
N ASN A 639 -34.16 12.28 10.59
CA ASN A 639 -35.23 12.89 9.79
C ASN A 639 -34.86 14.29 9.27
N THR A 640 -33.57 14.57 9.08
CA THR A 640 -33.05 15.89 8.75
C THR A 640 -32.30 15.87 7.42
N THR A 641 -32.70 16.74 6.49
CA THR A 641 -32.07 16.93 5.19
C THR A 641 -31.38 18.29 5.11
N LEU A 642 -30.22 18.33 4.45
CA LEU A 642 -29.60 19.57 3.98
C LEU A 642 -30.33 20.03 2.71
N GLU A 643 -30.77 21.28 2.70
CA GLU A 643 -31.61 21.85 1.63
C GLU A 643 -30.91 22.94 0.83
N ASP A 644 -29.99 23.68 1.45
CA ASP A 644 -29.18 24.71 0.79
C ASP A 644 -27.85 24.91 1.53
N ALA A 645 -26.83 25.35 0.81
CA ALA A 645 -25.53 25.71 1.34
C ALA A 645 -25.08 27.05 0.75
N GLN A 646 -24.63 27.97 1.60
CA GLN A 646 -24.16 29.30 1.20
C GLN A 646 -22.77 29.56 1.75
N LYS A 647 -21.94 30.25 0.97
CA LYS A 647 -20.61 30.68 1.43
C LYS A 647 -20.76 31.87 2.37
N LEU A 648 -20.05 31.81 3.49
CA LEU A 648 -19.85 32.92 4.41
C LEU A 648 -18.41 33.45 4.29
N PRO A 649 -18.12 34.66 4.82
CA PRO A 649 -16.75 35.14 4.97
C PRO A 649 -15.87 34.16 5.78
N GLU A 650 -14.54 34.31 5.66
CA GLU A 650 -13.54 33.51 6.39
C GLU A 650 -13.57 32.01 6.09
N ASP A 651 -13.97 31.60 4.88
CA ASP A 651 -14.06 30.19 4.50
C ASP A 651 -15.02 29.41 5.42
N LYS A 652 -16.25 29.92 5.62
CA LYS A 652 -17.32 29.23 6.38
C LYS A 652 -18.55 28.97 5.51
N LEU A 653 -19.46 28.15 6.03
CA LEU A 653 -20.69 27.76 5.35
C LEU A 653 -21.89 28.05 6.24
N LYS A 654 -22.95 28.60 5.65
CA LYS A 654 -24.28 28.64 6.24
C LYS A 654 -25.11 27.53 5.59
N LEU A 655 -25.65 26.64 6.41
CA LEU A 655 -26.38 25.47 5.93
C LEU A 655 -27.85 25.57 6.34
N LEU A 656 -28.76 25.37 5.39
CA LEU A 656 -30.20 25.32 5.61
C LEU A 656 -30.65 23.87 5.79
N PHE A 657 -31.26 23.55 6.92
CA PHE A 657 -31.78 22.22 7.22
C PHE A 657 -33.30 22.21 7.26
N ARG A 658 -33.86 21.07 6.87
CA ARG A 658 -35.27 20.71 7.05
C ARG A 658 -35.35 19.42 7.86
N ARG A 659 -36.09 19.44 8.96
CA ARG A 659 -36.36 18.26 9.80
C ARG A 659 -37.82 17.90 9.77
N GLU A 660 -38.14 16.66 9.41
CA GLU A 660 -39.50 16.13 9.45
C GLU A 660 -39.89 15.80 10.89
N ASN A 661 -41.01 16.35 11.35
CA ASN A 661 -41.57 16.12 12.68
C ASN A 661 -42.69 15.07 12.61
N GLU A 662 -42.92 14.31 13.69
CA GLU A 662 -43.94 13.26 13.73
C GLU A 662 -45.38 13.77 13.50
N ASP A 663 -45.65 15.02 13.87
CA ASP A 663 -46.97 15.69 13.79
C ASP A 663 -47.39 16.10 12.36
N GLY A 664 -46.60 15.77 11.34
CA GLY A 664 -46.90 16.13 9.96
C GLY A 664 -46.41 17.52 9.54
N THR A 665 -45.54 18.15 10.33
CA THR A 665 -44.87 19.41 9.99
C THR A 665 -43.38 19.22 9.69
N ASP A 666 -42.76 20.20 9.06
CA ASP A 666 -41.32 20.30 8.83
C ASP A 666 -40.76 21.51 9.59
N THR A 667 -39.68 21.31 10.35
CA THR A 667 -38.90 22.39 10.98
C THR A 667 -37.78 22.81 10.05
N TRP A 668 -37.68 24.10 9.73
CA TRP A 668 -36.61 24.68 8.94
C TRP A 668 -35.72 25.56 9.80
N TYR A 669 -34.41 25.46 9.66
CA TYR A 669 -33.45 26.27 10.41
C TYR A 669 -32.10 26.38 9.71
N GLU A 670 -31.33 27.41 10.06
CA GLU A 670 -29.96 27.59 9.58
C GLU A 670 -28.96 27.33 10.70
N GLU A 671 -27.80 26.80 10.34
CA GLU A 671 -26.66 26.71 11.24
C GLU A 671 -25.36 26.95 10.45
N ASP A 672 -24.42 27.65 11.07
CA ASP A 672 -23.12 27.97 10.49
C ASP A 672 -22.09 26.89 10.85
N PHE A 673 -21.28 26.50 9.88
CA PHE A 673 -20.25 25.47 9.99
C PHE A 673 -18.93 25.95 9.38
N ASP A 674 -17.82 25.49 9.94
CA ASP A 674 -16.50 25.69 9.34
C ASP A 674 -16.30 24.72 8.16
N HIS A 675 -16.84 23.51 8.26
CA HIS A 675 -16.66 22.47 7.26
C HIS A 675 -17.92 21.64 6.99
N LEU A 676 -18.00 21.09 5.77
CA LEU A 676 -19.08 20.24 5.26
C LEU A 676 -18.48 18.99 4.61
N ILE A 677 -18.84 17.82 5.15
CA ILE A 677 -18.58 16.52 4.55
C ILE A 677 -19.86 16.04 3.86
N VAL A 678 -19.77 15.86 2.55
CA VAL A 678 -20.85 15.28 1.74
C VAL A 678 -20.66 13.77 1.72
N ALA A 679 -21.40 13.07 2.58
CA ALA A 679 -21.34 11.61 2.77
C ALA A 679 -22.65 10.90 2.36
N THR A 680 -23.41 11.50 1.43
CA THR A 680 -24.76 11.06 1.04
C THR A 680 -24.81 9.76 0.23
N GLY A 681 -23.65 9.27 -0.24
CA GLY A 681 -23.57 8.20 -1.23
C GLY A 681 -24.20 8.60 -2.58
N HIS A 682 -24.32 7.63 -3.49
CA HIS A 682 -24.85 7.86 -4.86
C HIS A 682 -25.89 6.82 -5.32
N ASN A 683 -26.20 5.79 -4.51
CA ASN A 683 -27.05 4.65 -4.92
C ASN A 683 -28.55 4.86 -4.67
N SER A 684 -29.06 6.09 -4.80
CA SER A 684 -30.44 6.44 -4.45
C SER A 684 -31.26 6.97 -5.63
N VAL A 685 -30.70 7.86 -6.46
CA VAL A 685 -31.42 8.45 -7.60
C VAL A 685 -31.24 7.56 -8.84
N PRO A 686 -32.29 6.85 -9.30
CA PRO A 686 -32.17 5.87 -10.38
C PRO A 686 -31.94 6.53 -11.73
N ARG A 687 -31.06 5.94 -12.54
CA ARG A 687 -30.83 6.36 -13.92
C ARG A 687 -31.61 5.47 -14.87
N VAL A 688 -32.56 6.03 -15.62
CA VAL A 688 -33.24 5.32 -16.72
C VAL A 688 -32.91 6.03 -18.04
N PRO A 689 -32.19 5.38 -18.97
CA PRO A 689 -31.81 6.03 -20.23
C PRO A 689 -33.03 6.38 -21.08
N LYS A 690 -32.94 7.45 -21.87
CA LYS A 690 -33.93 7.76 -22.89
C LYS A 690 -33.85 6.72 -24.02
N ILE A 691 -34.91 5.95 -24.18
CA ILE A 691 -35.06 4.96 -25.26
C ILE A 691 -36.33 5.33 -26.02
N ALA A 692 -36.26 5.38 -27.35
CA ALA A 692 -37.40 5.77 -28.18
C ALA A 692 -38.61 4.87 -27.87
N GLY A 693 -39.79 5.49 -27.70
CA GLY A 693 -41.07 4.80 -27.45
C GLY A 693 -41.30 4.27 -26.03
N LEU A 694 -40.33 4.40 -25.10
CA LEU A 694 -40.48 3.93 -23.72
C LEU A 694 -41.69 4.54 -23.02
N GLU A 695 -41.98 5.81 -23.30
CA GLU A 695 -43.14 6.57 -22.79
C GLU A 695 -44.49 5.91 -23.14
N THR A 696 -44.54 5.13 -24.22
CA THR A 696 -45.76 4.54 -24.77
C THR A 696 -45.91 3.05 -24.49
N TRP A 697 -44.94 2.46 -23.78
CA TRP A 697 -44.93 1.06 -23.38
C TRP A 697 -46.10 0.74 -22.43
N THR A 698 -46.84 -0.34 -22.71
CA THR A 698 -48.02 -0.73 -21.92
C THR A 698 -47.70 -1.69 -20.78
N GLY A 699 -46.58 -2.40 -20.85
CA GLY A 699 -46.11 -3.27 -19.79
C GLY A 699 -45.64 -2.47 -18.57
N SER A 700 -45.38 -3.19 -17.49
CA SER A 700 -44.92 -2.56 -16.25
C SER A 700 -43.43 -2.26 -16.28
N LEU A 701 -43.00 -1.17 -15.63
CA LEU A 701 -41.62 -0.72 -15.56
C LEU A 701 -41.16 -0.64 -14.11
N SER A 702 -39.91 -1.00 -13.86
CA SER A 702 -39.24 -0.75 -12.58
C SER A 702 -37.76 -0.43 -12.77
N HIS A 703 -37.13 0.07 -11.73
CA HIS A 703 -35.67 0.16 -11.64
C HIS A 703 -35.21 -0.76 -10.52
N ALA A 704 -34.00 -1.32 -10.62
CA ALA A 704 -33.47 -2.26 -9.62
C ALA A 704 -33.45 -1.73 -8.17
N THR A 705 -33.62 -0.42 -7.96
CA THR A 705 -33.74 0.20 -6.63
C THR A 705 -35.05 -0.14 -5.89
N THR A 706 -36.11 -0.47 -6.62
CA THR A 706 -37.43 -0.82 -6.05
C THR A 706 -37.61 -2.31 -5.84
N TRP A 707 -36.71 -3.13 -6.39
CA TRP A 707 -36.79 -4.59 -6.37
C TRP A 707 -36.40 -5.17 -4.99
N ARG A 708 -37.10 -6.21 -4.54
CA ARG A 708 -36.88 -6.91 -3.26
C ARG A 708 -36.66 -8.40 -3.38
N SER A 709 -37.26 -9.06 -4.36
CA SER A 709 -37.01 -10.49 -4.62
C SER A 709 -37.52 -10.95 -5.99
N GLY A 710 -37.02 -12.10 -6.46
CA GLY A 710 -37.46 -12.71 -7.71
C GLY A 710 -38.96 -13.04 -7.76
N GLU A 711 -39.61 -13.17 -6.59
CA GLU A 711 -41.05 -13.43 -6.44
C GLU A 711 -41.94 -12.35 -7.08
N GLU A 712 -41.48 -11.10 -7.15
CA GLU A 712 -42.22 -10.00 -7.79
C GLU A 712 -42.55 -10.25 -9.27
N PHE A 713 -41.78 -11.14 -9.90
CA PHE A 713 -41.90 -11.50 -11.31
C PHE A 713 -42.53 -12.87 -11.54
N ARG A 714 -43.14 -13.47 -10.50
CA ARG A 714 -43.87 -14.72 -10.61
C ARG A 714 -44.84 -14.70 -11.80
N ASP A 715 -44.73 -15.71 -12.67
CA ASP A 715 -45.55 -15.90 -13.86
C ASP A 715 -45.51 -14.73 -14.89
N LYS A 716 -44.52 -13.83 -14.79
CA LYS A 716 -44.29 -12.73 -15.75
C LYS A 716 -43.13 -13.04 -16.68
N LYS A 717 -43.23 -12.64 -17.94
CA LYS A 717 -42.11 -12.62 -18.89
C LYS A 717 -41.38 -11.28 -18.76
N ILE A 718 -40.09 -11.31 -18.44
CA ILE A 718 -39.36 -10.10 -18.05
C ILE A 718 -38.14 -9.81 -18.94
N LEU A 719 -37.83 -8.52 -19.10
CA LEU A 719 -36.59 -8.02 -19.69
C LEU A 719 -35.81 -7.20 -18.66
N ILE A 720 -34.53 -7.49 -18.49
CA ILE A 720 -33.61 -6.74 -17.64
C ILE A 720 -32.65 -5.97 -18.53
N VAL A 721 -32.55 -4.65 -18.33
CA VAL A 721 -31.64 -3.78 -19.07
C VAL A 721 -30.44 -3.42 -18.19
N GLY A 722 -29.26 -3.94 -18.52
CA GLY A 722 -28.04 -3.75 -17.74
C GLY A 722 -27.28 -5.05 -17.51
N SER A 723 -26.04 -4.94 -17.02
CA SER A 723 -25.15 -6.09 -16.81
C SER A 723 -24.28 -6.02 -15.57
N SER A 724 -24.51 -5.06 -14.67
CA SER A 724 -23.77 -4.92 -13.41
C SER A 724 -24.33 -5.87 -12.33
N GLU A 725 -23.80 -5.79 -11.11
CA GLU A 725 -24.11 -6.70 -10.00
C GLU A 725 -25.62 -6.84 -9.74
N SER A 726 -26.37 -5.72 -9.69
CA SER A 726 -27.83 -5.79 -9.51
C SER A 726 -28.54 -6.49 -10.68
N ALA A 727 -28.04 -6.36 -11.91
CA ALA A 727 -28.64 -7.04 -13.06
C ALA A 727 -28.43 -8.56 -12.98
N VAL A 728 -27.26 -8.99 -12.48
CA VAL A 728 -26.96 -10.40 -12.20
C VAL A 728 -27.97 -10.95 -11.20
N ASP A 729 -28.09 -10.32 -10.03
CA ASP A 729 -28.95 -10.85 -8.97
C ASP A 729 -30.43 -10.82 -9.34
N VAL A 730 -30.91 -9.74 -9.99
CA VAL A 730 -32.29 -9.69 -10.51
C VAL A 730 -32.51 -10.83 -11.51
N ALA A 731 -31.61 -11.04 -12.47
CA ALA A 731 -31.79 -12.08 -13.49
C ALA A 731 -31.81 -13.48 -12.88
N LEU A 732 -30.79 -13.81 -12.09
CA LEU A 732 -30.56 -15.17 -11.60
C LEU A 732 -31.60 -15.58 -10.54
N GLN A 733 -31.99 -14.67 -9.65
CA GLN A 733 -33.03 -14.95 -8.66
C GLN A 733 -34.41 -15.03 -9.30
N SER A 734 -34.65 -14.35 -10.43
CA SER A 734 -35.95 -14.41 -11.13
C SER A 734 -36.16 -15.69 -11.93
N VAL A 735 -35.12 -16.45 -12.29
CA VAL A 735 -35.24 -17.67 -13.12
C VAL A 735 -36.22 -18.69 -12.53
N ALA A 736 -36.28 -18.80 -11.20
CA ALA A 736 -37.15 -19.76 -10.52
C ALA A 736 -38.64 -19.34 -10.47
N HIS A 737 -38.95 -18.08 -10.75
CA HIS A 737 -40.30 -17.50 -10.56
C HIS A 737 -40.90 -16.95 -11.86
N ALA A 738 -40.08 -16.34 -12.72
CA ALA A 738 -40.50 -15.72 -13.96
C ALA A 738 -40.76 -16.74 -15.07
N LYS A 739 -41.56 -16.36 -16.07
CA LYS A 739 -41.74 -17.15 -17.29
C LYS A 739 -40.44 -17.19 -18.08
N SER A 740 -39.96 -18.40 -18.36
CA SER A 740 -38.73 -18.62 -19.11
C SER A 740 -38.86 -18.24 -20.60
N PRO A 741 -37.81 -17.66 -21.23
CA PRO A 741 -36.56 -17.24 -20.59
C PRO A 741 -36.68 -15.85 -19.96
N VAL A 742 -35.87 -15.60 -18.93
CA VAL A 742 -35.57 -14.24 -18.44
C VAL A 742 -34.65 -13.57 -19.45
N TYR A 743 -35.06 -12.45 -20.04
CA TYR A 743 -34.25 -11.74 -21.04
C TYR A 743 -33.30 -10.75 -20.37
N VAL A 744 -32.05 -10.69 -20.83
CA VAL A 744 -31.06 -9.72 -20.37
C VAL A 744 -30.49 -8.97 -21.57
N SER A 745 -30.75 -7.67 -21.64
CA SER A 745 -30.18 -6.78 -22.65
C SER A 745 -28.86 -6.21 -22.14
N GLN A 746 -27.77 -6.62 -22.80
CA GLN A 746 -26.41 -6.32 -22.38
C GLN A 746 -25.66 -5.57 -23.49
N ARG A 747 -24.97 -4.49 -23.09
CA ARG A 747 -24.04 -3.77 -23.97
C ARG A 747 -22.61 -4.29 -23.86
N THR A 748 -22.17 -4.56 -22.63
CA THR A 748 -20.83 -5.05 -22.32
C THR A 748 -20.91 -6.16 -21.28
N PRO A 749 -20.11 -7.24 -21.42
CA PRO A 749 -19.98 -8.29 -20.42
C PRO A 749 -19.67 -7.75 -19.02
N HIS A 750 -20.08 -8.46 -17.99
CA HIS A 750 -19.69 -8.11 -16.62
C HIS A 750 -18.17 -8.28 -16.48
N PRO A 751 -17.42 -7.27 -15.96
CA PRO A 751 -15.96 -7.33 -15.94
C PRO A 751 -15.39 -8.47 -15.09
N ARG A 752 -16.10 -8.89 -14.02
CA ARG A 752 -15.68 -10.00 -13.17
C ARG A 752 -16.30 -11.34 -13.54
N TYR A 753 -17.47 -11.34 -14.16
CA TYR A 753 -18.28 -12.55 -14.42
C TYR A 753 -18.81 -12.53 -15.87
N PRO A 754 -17.93 -12.54 -16.88
CA PRO A 754 -18.31 -12.29 -18.26
C PRO A 754 -19.34 -13.30 -18.80
N THR A 755 -19.37 -14.54 -18.28
CA THR A 755 -20.30 -15.59 -18.72
C THR A 755 -21.54 -15.74 -17.82
N VAL A 756 -21.75 -14.83 -16.86
CA VAL A 756 -22.77 -15.01 -15.80
C VAL A 756 -24.19 -15.23 -16.33
N PHE A 757 -24.51 -14.67 -17.50
CA PHE A 757 -25.82 -14.79 -18.13
C PHE A 757 -25.95 -15.98 -19.09
N SER A 758 -24.95 -16.86 -19.18
CA SER A 758 -25.01 -18.14 -19.90
C SER A 758 -25.80 -19.21 -19.14
N LYS A 759 -26.29 -18.90 -17.94
CA LYS A 759 -27.07 -19.82 -17.10
C LYS A 759 -28.36 -20.27 -17.82
N PRO A 760 -28.72 -21.57 -17.77
CA PRO A 760 -30.01 -22.05 -18.27
C PRO A 760 -31.19 -21.25 -17.69
N GLY A 761 -32.13 -20.88 -18.55
CA GLY A 761 -33.29 -20.04 -18.18
C GLY A 761 -33.07 -18.54 -18.37
N VAL A 762 -31.84 -18.09 -18.64
CA VAL A 762 -31.53 -16.72 -19.05
C VAL A 762 -31.26 -16.68 -20.55
N ARG A 763 -31.76 -15.64 -21.23
CA ARG A 763 -31.47 -15.37 -22.64
C ARG A 763 -30.84 -13.99 -22.77
N LEU A 764 -29.55 -13.96 -23.09
CA LEU A 764 -28.87 -12.75 -23.51
C LEU A 764 -29.43 -12.25 -24.84
N VAL A 765 -29.65 -10.95 -24.93
CA VAL A 765 -30.09 -10.26 -26.13
C VAL A 765 -29.30 -8.98 -26.34
N THR A 766 -29.31 -8.45 -27.56
CA THR A 766 -28.65 -7.19 -27.89
C THR A 766 -29.33 -6.00 -27.21
N THR A 767 -28.72 -4.83 -27.33
CA THR A 767 -29.24 -3.59 -26.75
C THR A 767 -30.59 -3.21 -27.38
N VAL A 768 -31.50 -2.69 -26.56
CA VAL A 768 -32.81 -2.21 -27.02
C VAL A 768 -32.63 -1.03 -27.96
N SER A 769 -33.26 -1.08 -29.13
CA SER A 769 -33.28 0.01 -30.11
C SER A 769 -34.42 0.98 -29.81
N HIS A 770 -35.64 0.46 -29.67
CA HIS A 770 -36.85 1.21 -29.32
C HIS A 770 -37.92 0.29 -28.73
N PHE A 771 -38.90 0.92 -28.08
CA PHE A 771 -40.14 0.30 -27.64
C PHE A 771 -41.25 0.68 -28.61
N ASP A 772 -42.11 -0.29 -28.93
CA ASP A 772 -43.45 -0.03 -29.41
C ASP A 772 -44.42 -0.11 -28.23
N LYS A 773 -45.71 0.06 -28.51
CA LYS A 773 -46.76 -0.05 -27.49
C LYS A 773 -46.73 -1.41 -26.75
N ASP A 774 -46.59 -2.50 -27.49
CA ASP A 774 -46.71 -3.88 -26.98
C ASP A 774 -45.54 -4.80 -27.39
N SER A 775 -44.48 -4.25 -28.00
CA SER A 775 -43.25 -4.97 -28.38
C SER A 775 -41.98 -4.17 -28.08
N ILE A 776 -40.86 -4.88 -27.94
CA ILE A 776 -39.53 -4.28 -27.72
C ILE A 776 -38.62 -4.69 -28.86
N CYS A 777 -38.15 -3.71 -29.63
CA CYS A 777 -37.26 -3.93 -30.76
C CYS A 777 -35.79 -3.82 -30.31
N LEU A 778 -34.97 -4.75 -30.76
CA LEU A 778 -33.54 -4.81 -30.44
C LEU A 778 -32.69 -4.29 -31.61
N ASN A 779 -31.42 -3.99 -31.34
CA ASN A 779 -30.50 -3.43 -32.34
C ASN A 779 -30.11 -4.42 -33.46
N ASP A 780 -30.29 -5.73 -33.24
CA ASP A 780 -30.09 -6.76 -34.27
C ASP A 780 -31.35 -7.02 -35.12
N GLY A 781 -32.43 -6.25 -34.91
CA GLY A 781 -33.72 -6.42 -35.60
C GLY A 781 -34.65 -7.45 -34.95
N THR A 782 -34.24 -8.14 -33.88
CA THR A 782 -35.12 -9.03 -33.12
C THR A 782 -36.22 -8.23 -32.44
N VAL A 783 -37.45 -8.76 -32.46
CA VAL A 783 -38.61 -8.18 -31.77
C VAL A 783 -39.02 -9.11 -30.63
N LEU A 784 -39.00 -8.58 -29.41
CA LEU A 784 -39.52 -9.27 -28.22
C LEU A 784 -40.99 -8.91 -28.03
N THR A 785 -41.84 -9.93 -27.98
CA THR A 785 -43.29 -9.78 -27.74
C THR A 785 -43.71 -10.44 -26.44
N GLY A 786 -44.82 -9.94 -25.86
CA GLY A 786 -45.41 -10.47 -24.63
C GLY A 786 -44.52 -10.31 -23.39
N ILE A 787 -43.64 -9.31 -23.37
CA ILE A 787 -42.89 -8.93 -22.16
C ILE A 787 -43.86 -8.20 -21.23
N ASP A 788 -44.05 -8.72 -20.02
CA ASP A 788 -44.98 -8.18 -19.02
C ASP A 788 -44.31 -7.06 -18.19
N HIS A 789 -42.99 -7.16 -17.99
CA HIS A 789 -42.24 -6.25 -17.12
C HIS A 789 -40.83 -5.97 -17.63
N VAL A 790 -40.37 -4.73 -17.47
CA VAL A 790 -38.99 -4.32 -17.79
C VAL A 790 -38.31 -3.74 -16.55
N VAL A 791 -37.17 -4.32 -16.18
CA VAL A 791 -36.34 -3.86 -15.05
C VAL A 791 -35.12 -3.12 -15.58
N PHE A 792 -34.98 -1.86 -15.22
CA PHE A 792 -33.79 -1.07 -15.49
C PHE A 792 -32.77 -1.26 -14.37
N ALA A 793 -31.68 -1.98 -14.66
CA ALA A 793 -30.52 -2.14 -13.81
C ALA A 793 -29.37 -1.26 -14.33
N THR A 794 -29.68 0.00 -14.58
CA THR A 794 -28.86 0.94 -15.35
C THR A 794 -28.05 1.90 -14.50
N GLY A 795 -27.98 1.72 -13.18
CA GLY A 795 -27.16 2.51 -12.26
C GLY A 795 -27.84 3.76 -11.75
N TYR A 796 -27.07 4.67 -11.14
CA TYR A 796 -27.58 5.82 -10.40
C TYR A 796 -26.88 7.12 -10.81
N PHE A 797 -27.46 8.25 -10.44
CA PHE A 797 -26.88 9.58 -10.62
C PHE A 797 -26.21 10.09 -9.35
N TYR A 798 -25.14 10.87 -9.52
CA TYR A 798 -24.63 11.76 -8.48
C TYR A 798 -25.50 13.02 -8.44
N THR A 799 -26.24 13.23 -7.35
CA THR A 799 -27.15 14.39 -7.21
C THR A 799 -26.92 15.10 -5.88
N TYR A 800 -26.79 16.42 -5.93
CA TYR A 800 -26.59 17.27 -4.75
C TYR A 800 -27.49 18.51 -4.85
N PRO A 801 -28.82 18.35 -4.69
CA PRO A 801 -29.78 19.43 -4.92
C PRO A 801 -29.65 20.63 -3.97
N PHE A 802 -28.84 20.51 -2.93
CA PHE A 802 -28.55 21.55 -1.95
C PHE A 802 -27.34 22.43 -2.32
N PHE A 803 -26.69 22.19 -3.47
CA PHE A 803 -25.65 23.08 -3.98
C PHE A 803 -26.19 23.95 -5.11
N SER A 804 -26.10 25.26 -4.93
CA SER A 804 -26.29 26.23 -6.00
C SER A 804 -25.03 26.33 -6.89
N SER A 805 -25.20 26.85 -8.11
CA SER A 805 -24.10 27.14 -9.03
C SER A 805 -23.11 28.18 -8.50
N GLU A 806 -23.50 28.97 -7.48
CA GLU A 806 -22.63 29.94 -6.80
C GLU A 806 -21.61 29.27 -5.87
N ILE A 807 -21.96 28.11 -5.29
CA ILE A 807 -21.04 27.34 -4.45
C ILE A 807 -20.08 26.51 -5.31
N ARG A 808 -20.65 25.77 -6.27
CA ARG A 808 -19.92 24.87 -7.17
C ARG A 808 -20.76 24.52 -8.39
N PRO A 809 -20.14 24.12 -9.51
CA PRO A 809 -20.86 23.66 -10.69
C PRO A 809 -21.74 22.43 -10.39
N PRO A 810 -22.90 22.29 -11.06
CA PRO A 810 -23.75 21.11 -10.92
C PRO A 810 -23.05 19.85 -11.45
N ALA A 811 -23.55 18.67 -11.05
CA ALA A 811 -23.05 17.40 -11.56
C ALA A 811 -23.22 17.29 -13.09
N VAL A 812 -22.19 16.85 -13.81
CA VAL A 812 -22.22 16.79 -15.28
C VAL A 812 -23.16 15.65 -15.73
N ALA A 813 -24.39 16.00 -16.11
CA ALA A 813 -25.46 15.04 -16.42
C ALA A 813 -25.67 13.97 -15.33
N GLY A 814 -25.31 14.28 -14.08
CA GLY A 814 -25.30 13.34 -12.95
C GLY A 814 -24.33 12.16 -13.06
N HIS A 815 -23.41 12.15 -14.02
CA HIS A 815 -22.43 11.07 -14.19
C HIS A 815 -21.18 11.25 -13.33
N ARG A 816 -20.87 12.50 -12.97
CA ARG A 816 -19.65 12.86 -12.27
C ARG A 816 -19.84 14.08 -11.38
N ILE A 817 -19.05 14.14 -10.31
CA ILE A 817 -18.85 15.33 -9.48
C ILE A 817 -17.71 16.16 -10.09
N PRO A 818 -17.97 17.32 -10.74
CA PRO A 818 -16.89 18.14 -11.28
C PRO A 818 -16.10 18.84 -10.17
N GLY A 819 -14.83 19.14 -10.45
CA GLY A 819 -13.93 19.84 -9.54
C GLY A 819 -13.52 19.03 -8.32
N THR A 820 -13.34 17.71 -8.45
CA THR A 820 -12.88 16.87 -7.33
C THR A 820 -11.46 16.37 -7.58
N TYR A 821 -10.52 16.74 -6.70
CA TYR A 821 -9.18 16.17 -6.66
C TYR A 821 -9.17 14.87 -5.85
N GLN A 822 -8.53 13.82 -6.38
CA GLN A 822 -8.53 12.47 -5.80
C GLN A 822 -9.94 11.93 -5.49
N HIS A 823 -10.97 12.40 -6.22
CA HIS A 823 -12.39 12.14 -5.96
C HIS A 823 -12.93 12.62 -4.59
N ILE A 824 -12.12 13.32 -3.80
CA ILE A 824 -12.41 13.66 -2.39
C ILE A 824 -12.50 15.18 -2.20
N PHE A 825 -11.47 15.91 -2.59
CA PHE A 825 -11.29 17.31 -2.24
C PHE A 825 -11.96 18.22 -3.27
N ASP A 826 -12.83 19.13 -2.81
CA ASP A 826 -13.49 20.08 -3.70
C ASP A 826 -12.54 21.23 -4.07
N ILE A 827 -12.18 21.31 -5.35
CA ILE A 827 -11.23 22.29 -5.90
C ILE A 827 -11.76 23.72 -5.74
N TYR A 828 -13.07 23.92 -5.67
CA TYR A 828 -13.70 25.24 -5.47
C TYR A 828 -13.80 25.67 -4.01
N ASN A 829 -13.62 24.74 -3.07
CA ASN A 829 -13.90 24.91 -1.64
C ASN A 829 -12.91 24.10 -0.78
N GLN A 830 -11.61 24.16 -1.10
CA GLN A 830 -10.57 23.26 -0.56
C GLN A 830 -10.51 23.19 0.98
N LYS A 831 -10.94 24.25 1.67
CA LYS A 831 -10.95 24.33 3.12
C LYS A 831 -12.29 24.01 3.76
N THR A 832 -13.38 23.87 2.99
CA THR A 832 -14.74 23.82 3.56
C THR A 832 -15.56 22.64 3.08
N ILE A 833 -15.33 22.08 1.89
CA ILE A 833 -16.15 20.98 1.35
C ILE A 833 -15.29 19.79 0.92
N ALA A 834 -15.68 18.60 1.34
CA ALA A 834 -15.12 17.34 0.88
C ALA A 834 -16.21 16.29 0.62
N PHE A 835 -15.95 15.37 -0.31
CA PHE A 835 -16.82 14.27 -0.69
C PHE A 835 -16.26 12.94 -0.20
N ILE A 836 -17.03 12.21 0.58
CA ILE A 836 -16.67 10.87 1.05
C ILE A 836 -17.75 9.90 0.58
N GLY A 837 -17.35 8.76 0.00
CA GLY A 837 -18.29 7.80 -0.59
C GLY A 837 -18.53 7.92 -2.10
N ALA A 838 -17.80 8.82 -2.79
CA ALA A 838 -17.90 8.99 -4.23
C ALA A 838 -17.15 7.90 -5.02
N VAL A 839 -15.99 7.47 -4.54
CA VAL A 839 -15.17 6.43 -5.20
C VAL A 839 -15.93 5.10 -5.20
N ASN A 840 -16.02 4.50 -6.39
CA ASN A 840 -16.60 3.18 -6.60
C ASN A 840 -15.50 2.18 -7.02
N GLY A 841 -15.36 1.12 -6.24
CA GLY A 841 -14.39 0.04 -6.44
C GLY A 841 -14.61 -1.06 -5.41
N SER A 842 -13.97 -2.22 -5.57
CA SER A 842 -14.16 -3.38 -4.67
C SER A 842 -13.55 -3.22 -3.27
N LEU A 843 -13.02 -2.03 -2.94
CA LEU A 843 -12.29 -1.71 -1.70
C LEU A 843 -12.88 -0.46 -1.03
N ALA A 844 -14.15 -0.16 -1.33
CA ALA A 844 -14.74 1.14 -1.09
C ALA A 844 -14.71 1.55 0.39
N TRP A 845 -14.90 0.62 1.34
CA TRP A 845 -14.98 0.93 2.76
C TRP A 845 -13.67 1.49 3.31
N LEU A 846 -12.56 0.76 3.15
CA LEU A 846 -11.23 1.25 3.56
C LEU A 846 -10.88 2.54 2.81
N THR A 847 -11.21 2.60 1.51
CA THR A 847 -10.98 3.80 0.70
C THR A 847 -11.67 5.03 1.30
N TRP A 848 -12.91 4.89 1.76
CA TRP A 848 -13.68 5.96 2.37
C TRP A 848 -13.19 6.33 3.78
N GLU A 849 -12.80 5.35 4.61
CA GLU A 849 -12.19 5.61 5.92
C GLU A 849 -10.90 6.42 5.79
N LYS A 850 -10.03 6.03 4.85
CA LYS A 850 -8.78 6.75 4.58
C LYS A 850 -9.03 8.13 4.01
N SER A 851 -9.98 8.25 3.09
CA SER A 851 -10.39 9.56 2.55
C SER A 851 -10.85 10.50 3.66
N ALA A 852 -11.69 10.01 4.56
CA ALA A 852 -12.18 10.76 5.71
C ALA A 852 -11.03 11.19 6.64
N PHE A 853 -10.08 10.30 6.88
CA PHE A 853 -8.92 10.59 7.72
C PHE A 853 -8.00 11.65 7.12
N LEU A 854 -7.75 11.61 5.80
CA LEU A 854 -6.99 12.67 5.12
C LEU A 854 -7.70 14.04 5.19
N VAL A 855 -9.03 14.08 5.08
CA VAL A 855 -9.78 15.33 5.24
C VAL A 855 -9.63 15.86 6.67
N ALA A 856 -9.68 15.01 7.69
CA ALA A 856 -9.44 15.40 9.08
C ALA A 856 -8.01 15.97 9.27
N LEU A 857 -7.00 15.31 8.69
CA LEU A 857 -5.61 15.80 8.71
C LEU A 857 -5.47 17.14 8.01
N LEU A 858 -6.14 17.34 6.87
CA LEU A 858 -6.10 18.60 6.12
C LEU A 858 -6.72 19.74 6.93
N TRP A 859 -7.93 19.54 7.47
CA TRP A 859 -8.65 20.59 8.18
C TRP A 859 -8.13 20.88 9.58
N SER A 860 -7.33 19.97 10.16
CA SER A 860 -6.53 20.23 11.37
C SER A 860 -5.20 20.92 11.07
N GLY A 861 -4.81 21.07 9.80
CA GLY A 861 -3.55 21.69 9.38
C GLY A 861 -2.32 20.78 9.49
N ARG A 862 -2.51 19.46 9.59
CA ARG A 862 -1.42 18.48 9.67
C ARG A 862 -0.88 18.05 8.31
N ILE A 863 -1.66 18.26 7.24
CA ILE A 863 -1.23 18.05 5.85
C ILE A 863 -1.63 19.23 4.97
N GLU A 864 -1.05 19.31 3.78
CA GLU A 864 -1.38 20.29 2.75
C GLU A 864 -1.63 19.56 1.44
N LEU A 865 -2.60 20.03 0.66
CA LEU A 865 -2.80 19.53 -0.70
C LEU A 865 -1.77 20.15 -1.66
N PRO A 866 -1.49 19.49 -2.80
CA PRO A 866 -0.68 20.07 -3.87
C PRO A 866 -1.28 21.40 -4.38
N PRO A 867 -0.50 22.25 -5.07
CA PRO A 867 -1.01 23.48 -5.67
C PRO A 867 -2.27 23.26 -6.51
N LEU A 868 -3.18 24.23 -6.49
CA LEU A 868 -4.47 24.17 -7.19
C LEU A 868 -4.35 23.77 -8.67
N GLU A 869 -3.32 24.24 -9.36
CA GLU A 869 -3.08 23.91 -10.76
C GLU A 869 -2.70 22.44 -10.99
N GLU A 870 -2.02 21.80 -10.04
CA GLU A 870 -1.74 20.35 -10.10
C GLU A 870 -3.00 19.53 -9.86
N GLN A 871 -3.87 20.00 -8.96
CA GLN A 871 -5.17 19.37 -8.73
C GLN A 871 -6.07 19.40 -9.97
N LYS A 872 -6.14 20.56 -10.65
CA LYS A 872 -6.87 20.70 -11.93
C LYS A 872 -6.28 19.82 -13.03
N LYS A 873 -4.95 19.74 -13.13
CA LYS A 873 -4.27 18.85 -14.08
C LYS A 873 -4.60 17.38 -13.78
N TRP A 874 -4.63 16.99 -12.51
CA TRP A 874 -5.04 15.64 -12.11
C TRP A 874 -6.46 15.31 -12.59
N GLU A 875 -7.43 16.21 -12.36
CA GLU A 875 -8.81 16.02 -12.81
C GLU A 875 -8.91 15.91 -14.33
N ALA A 876 -8.26 16.83 -15.05
CA ALA A 876 -8.26 16.84 -16.51
C ALA A 876 -7.67 15.56 -17.10
N ARG A 877 -6.57 15.05 -16.52
CA ARG A 877 -5.96 13.77 -16.94
C ARG A 877 -6.88 12.60 -16.66
N ARG A 878 -7.45 12.51 -15.45
CA ARG A 878 -8.39 11.44 -15.11
C ARG A 878 -9.57 11.40 -16.08
N LEU A 879 -10.08 12.57 -16.48
CA LEU A 879 -11.15 12.68 -17.47
C LEU A 879 -10.69 12.23 -18.87
N ALA A 880 -9.50 12.63 -19.31
CA ALA A 880 -8.94 12.24 -20.61
C ALA A 880 -8.65 10.73 -20.71
N GLU A 881 -8.25 10.10 -19.61
CA GLU A 881 -8.01 8.66 -19.52
C GLU A 881 -9.30 7.83 -19.39
N THR A 882 -10.39 8.47 -18.99
CA THR A 882 -11.67 7.80 -18.73
C THR A 882 -12.82 8.47 -19.47
N SER A 883 -13.94 8.65 -18.79
CA SER A 883 -15.12 9.37 -19.26
C SER A 883 -15.87 9.87 -18.04
N ASP A 884 -16.84 10.78 -18.19
CA ASP A 884 -17.65 11.23 -17.05
C ASP A 884 -18.27 10.06 -16.28
N ARG A 885 -18.70 9.00 -16.98
CA ARG A 885 -19.31 7.82 -16.34
C ARG A 885 -18.33 6.95 -15.56
N MET A 886 -17.06 6.92 -15.98
CA MET A 886 -16.03 6.06 -15.39
C MET A 886 -15.12 6.82 -14.43
N PHE A 887 -15.29 8.13 -14.30
CA PHE A 887 -14.36 8.99 -13.60
C PHE A 887 -14.10 8.55 -12.16
N HIS A 888 -15.15 8.31 -11.38
CA HIS A 888 -15.06 7.86 -9.97
C HIS A 888 -14.92 6.33 -9.81
N ILE A 889 -14.75 5.57 -10.91
CA ILE A 889 -14.68 4.10 -10.88
C ILE A 889 -13.22 3.66 -10.99
N LEU A 890 -12.69 3.00 -9.96
CA LEU A 890 -11.38 2.34 -9.98
C LEU A 890 -11.53 0.94 -10.59
N ALA A 891 -11.60 0.91 -11.92
CA ALA A 891 -11.98 -0.25 -12.70
C ALA A 891 -10.92 -1.35 -12.64
N GLN A 892 -9.65 -0.98 -12.82
CA GLN A 892 -8.54 -1.93 -12.85
C GLN A 892 -8.01 -2.25 -11.44
N PRO A 893 -7.51 -3.47 -11.19
CA PRO A 893 -6.83 -3.85 -9.95
C PRO A 893 -5.79 -2.82 -9.47
N TYR A 894 -4.87 -2.40 -10.34
CA TYR A 894 -3.82 -1.46 -9.99
C TYR A 894 -4.32 -0.07 -9.65
N GLU A 895 -5.39 0.41 -10.28
CA GLU A 895 -5.95 1.74 -9.95
C GLU A 895 -6.33 1.80 -8.46
N ARG A 896 -6.74 0.68 -7.86
CA ARG A 896 -7.11 0.61 -6.45
C ARG A 896 -5.89 0.68 -5.53
N VAL A 897 -4.84 -0.08 -5.87
CA VAL A 897 -3.58 -0.10 -5.12
C VAL A 897 -2.89 1.27 -5.23
N LEU A 898 -2.78 1.79 -6.46
CA LEU A 898 -2.15 3.07 -6.73
C LEU A 898 -2.89 4.25 -6.09
N PHE A 899 -4.23 4.24 -6.13
CA PHE A 899 -5.04 5.25 -5.46
C PHE A 899 -4.76 5.24 -3.95
N PHE A 900 -4.69 4.05 -3.35
CA PHE A 900 -4.36 3.92 -1.93
C PHE A 900 -2.97 4.51 -1.61
N ASP A 901 -1.97 4.22 -2.42
CA ASP A 901 -0.61 4.74 -2.21
C ASP A 901 -0.53 6.27 -2.45
N GLU A 902 -1.26 6.81 -3.43
CA GLU A 902 -1.38 8.27 -3.64
C GLU A 902 -1.99 8.97 -2.42
N LEU A 903 -2.99 8.35 -1.78
CA LEU A 903 -3.55 8.87 -0.53
C LEU A 903 -2.51 8.88 0.61
N ASN A 904 -1.61 7.89 0.69
CA ASN A 904 -0.51 7.90 1.67
C ASN A 904 0.52 8.98 1.38
N GLU A 905 0.82 9.25 0.10
CA GLU A 905 1.72 10.33 -0.29
C GLU A 905 1.20 11.72 0.12
N LEU A 906 -0.12 11.94 0.09
CA LEU A 906 -0.71 13.17 0.63
C LEU A 906 -0.49 13.32 2.14
N ALA A 907 -0.44 12.21 2.88
CA ALA A 907 -0.13 12.20 4.30
C ALA A 907 1.38 12.18 4.60
N TRP A 908 2.25 12.29 3.59
CA TRP A 908 3.67 12.02 3.75
C TRP A 908 4.33 12.82 4.88
N LYS A 909 4.09 14.14 4.94
CA LYS A 909 4.64 15.02 5.99
C LYS A 909 4.24 14.57 7.39
N TYR A 910 2.97 14.19 7.56
CA TYR A 910 2.44 13.69 8.84
C TYR A 910 3.10 12.37 9.23
N LEU A 911 3.34 11.46 8.27
CA LEU A 911 4.03 10.20 8.50
C LEU A 911 5.52 10.36 8.86
N GLN A 912 6.12 11.55 8.68
CA GLN A 912 7.51 11.78 9.07
C GLN A 912 7.67 12.23 10.52
N ASP A 913 6.57 12.58 11.19
CA ASP A 913 6.61 13.03 12.57
C ASP A 913 6.96 11.87 13.51
N PRO A 914 8.10 11.93 14.23
CA PRO A 914 8.49 10.87 15.16
C PRO A 914 7.50 10.68 16.33
N GLU A 915 6.67 11.68 16.63
CA GLU A 915 5.66 11.62 17.69
C GLU A 915 4.36 10.93 17.23
N VAL A 916 4.17 10.72 15.93
CA VAL A 916 3.03 9.98 15.39
C VAL A 916 3.25 8.49 15.65
N VAL A 917 2.56 7.98 16.69
CA VAL A 917 2.57 6.57 17.05
C VAL A 917 1.31 5.92 16.50
N ASP A 918 1.50 5.13 15.44
CA ASP A 918 0.54 4.21 14.84
C ASP A 918 -0.69 4.83 14.16
N ASP A 919 -0.64 4.87 12.82
CA ASP A 919 -1.78 5.27 11.99
C ASP A 919 -2.16 4.18 11.00
N ALA A 920 -2.80 3.12 11.51
CA ALA A 920 -3.23 1.96 10.74
C ALA A 920 -3.98 2.30 9.42
N LEU A 921 -4.64 3.47 9.34
CA LEU A 921 -5.33 3.92 8.12
C LEU A 921 -4.39 4.46 7.03
N LEU A 922 -3.13 4.73 7.38
CA LEU A 922 -2.06 5.19 6.49
C LEU A 922 -0.96 4.12 6.27
N GLU A 923 -1.23 2.87 6.64
CA GLU A 923 -0.39 1.73 6.28
C GLU A 923 -0.32 1.54 4.76
N SER A 924 0.59 0.70 4.29
CA SER A 924 0.67 0.30 2.88
C SER A 924 -0.56 -0.52 2.46
N PHE A 925 -0.88 -0.52 1.17
CA PHE A 925 -1.98 -1.32 0.67
C PHE A 925 -1.80 -2.82 1.00
N PRO A 926 -2.76 -3.47 1.68
CA PRO A 926 -2.66 -4.90 2.02
C PRO A 926 -2.96 -5.76 0.79
N TYR A 927 -1.90 -6.08 0.05
CA TYR A 927 -1.97 -6.78 -1.23
C TYR A 927 -2.73 -8.13 -1.18
N GLN A 928 -2.69 -8.84 -0.04
CA GLN A 928 -3.43 -10.09 0.15
C GLN A 928 -4.91 -9.95 -0.21
N TRP A 929 -5.50 -8.77 -0.06
CA TRP A 929 -6.89 -8.54 -0.41
C TRP A 929 -7.17 -8.59 -1.90
N MET A 930 -6.21 -8.27 -2.76
CA MET A 930 -6.34 -8.46 -4.20
C MET A 930 -6.33 -9.95 -4.56
N VAL A 931 -5.53 -10.74 -3.84
CA VAL A 931 -5.52 -12.21 -3.95
C VAL A 931 -6.86 -12.77 -3.48
N SER A 932 -7.33 -12.40 -2.28
CA SER A 932 -8.64 -12.81 -1.76
C SER A 932 -9.80 -12.44 -2.69
N LEU A 933 -9.77 -11.25 -3.31
CA LEU A 933 -10.76 -10.84 -4.33
C LEU A 933 -10.76 -11.77 -5.55
N SER A 934 -9.57 -12.17 -6.00
CA SER A 934 -9.39 -13.05 -7.16
C SER A 934 -9.83 -14.49 -6.85
N GLU A 935 -9.41 -15.03 -5.71
CA GLU A 935 -9.74 -16.40 -5.27
C GLU A 935 -11.24 -16.57 -4.97
N ALA A 936 -11.84 -15.59 -4.29
CA ALA A 936 -13.27 -15.62 -3.95
C ALA A 936 -14.18 -15.59 -5.19
N ARG A 937 -13.67 -15.24 -6.37
CA ARG A 937 -14.40 -15.26 -7.64
C ARG A 937 -15.04 -16.63 -7.89
N GLN A 938 -14.32 -17.72 -7.64
CA GLN A 938 -14.81 -19.08 -7.88
C GLN A 938 -15.93 -19.47 -6.92
N GLU A 939 -15.84 -19.05 -5.66
CA GLU A 939 -16.95 -19.22 -4.72
C GLU A 939 -18.19 -18.43 -5.15
N LYS A 940 -18.02 -17.19 -5.65
CA LYS A 940 -19.16 -16.40 -6.15
C LYS A 940 -19.81 -17.02 -7.39
N LEU A 941 -19.02 -17.57 -8.32
CA LEU A 941 -19.56 -18.29 -9.48
C LEU A 941 -20.33 -19.54 -9.07
N ARG A 942 -19.82 -20.31 -8.08
CA ARG A 942 -20.55 -21.45 -7.50
C ARG A 942 -21.86 -21.03 -6.85
N PHE A 943 -21.89 -19.89 -6.15
CA PHE A 943 -23.12 -19.30 -5.62
C PHE A 943 -24.14 -19.01 -6.74
N TYR A 944 -23.68 -18.57 -7.91
CA TYR A 944 -24.53 -18.41 -9.10
C TYR A 944 -24.84 -19.70 -9.87
N SER A 945 -24.34 -20.86 -9.41
CA SER A 945 -24.42 -22.15 -10.10
C SER A 945 -23.79 -22.12 -11.51
N ILE A 946 -22.63 -21.50 -11.63
CA ILE A 946 -21.88 -21.35 -12.88
C ILE A 946 -20.52 -22.02 -12.72
N GLU A 947 -20.14 -22.84 -13.70
CA GLU A 947 -18.81 -23.46 -13.79
C GLU A 947 -18.04 -22.79 -14.92
N GLU A 948 -16.92 -22.14 -14.60
CA GLU A 948 -15.96 -21.63 -15.58
C GLU A 948 -14.61 -22.31 -15.36
N PRO A 949 -13.87 -22.69 -16.42
CA PRO A 949 -12.52 -23.20 -16.27
C PRO A 949 -11.62 -22.16 -15.60
N VAL A 950 -10.87 -22.61 -14.60
CA VAL A 950 -10.00 -21.78 -13.77
C VAL A 950 -8.77 -21.35 -14.59
N VAL A 951 -8.58 -20.05 -14.76
CA VAL A 951 -7.26 -19.44 -14.98
C VAL A 951 -6.99 -18.56 -13.78
N LEU A 952 -6.78 -19.19 -12.62
CA LEU A 952 -6.13 -18.51 -11.51
C LEU A 952 -4.62 -18.53 -11.82
N PRO A 953 -3.87 -17.45 -11.54
CA PRO A 953 -2.45 -17.62 -11.32
C PRO A 953 -2.30 -18.63 -10.17
N ASP A 954 -1.52 -19.69 -10.37
CA ASP A 954 -1.44 -20.84 -9.48
C ASP A 954 -1.42 -20.43 -7.99
N SER A 955 -2.38 -20.96 -7.22
CA SER A 955 -2.62 -20.61 -5.82
C SER A 955 -1.46 -20.96 -4.87
N ASP A 956 -0.50 -21.77 -5.33
CA ASP A 956 0.75 -22.02 -4.59
C ASP A 956 1.68 -20.79 -4.53
N SER A 957 1.37 -19.73 -5.28
CA SER A 957 2.11 -18.45 -5.25
C SER A 957 1.69 -17.50 -4.12
N ALA A 958 0.59 -17.76 -3.40
CA ALA A 958 0.10 -16.88 -2.32
C ALA A 958 0.92 -16.96 -1.01
N THR A 959 1.85 -17.91 -0.91
CA THR A 959 2.79 -18.06 0.21
C THR A 959 4.20 -17.50 -0.07
N VAL A 960 4.38 -16.65 -1.10
CA VAL A 960 5.69 -16.12 -1.55
C VAL A 960 5.93 -14.64 -1.27
#